data_AF-A0A2D9VRR9-F1
#
_entry.id   AF-A0A2D9VRR9-F1
#
_cell.length_a   1.000
_cell.length_b   1.000
_cell.length_c   1.000
_cell.angle_alpha   90.00
_cell.angle_beta   90.00
_cell.angle_gamma   90.00
#
_symmetry.space_group_name_H-M   'P 1'
#
loop_
_entity.id
_entity.type
_entity.pdbx_description
1 polymer ?
#
loop_
_entity_poly.entity_id
_entity_poly.type
_entity_poly.pdbx_seq_one_letter_code
_entity_poly.pdbx_strand_id
1 'polypeptide(L)'
;MKKYIIYLTLTIILYSFNSAHAQVIASDDIVLCDGQQGQTEVTLTATSFAVDLTDSNIYTDDIFGSVINMGFDFVFYGNTYNQVVLASNNYLSFNTANAGDYSDWTINAAIPTNLEPETQNAILCPWQDIYPGANGNGTIQYATTGEAPNRVFIASFCGIPMFSCTDICYSSQIKLYESTNIIETHIAQKVLCTTWNDGAAIHGLHNENGTIAHVVTGLDGIVRNYPNQWTCENDGWRFTPNGSDDYIIENIEFAPAVSGTDIIWQDQFGNQIGIGGEILVIPGGDVTYTAGASLCGDAGDWCGFEGGIEGDDVSITFEELTFNGEESDAFCYQSNNGTIELNSPNAGDWTFNLYDENMTLIQSEQTNQTFTFESLSAGIYFVNMTDLESECISDEILFEIIEPSEVSSLHTINDVLCFEGSDGSITIEINGGTPPYATFIGNDTNPNIATQIGSSIIFDNLNAGNYYYTVIDNNGCLVNGDEVFFLINEATELTVNLDDNDGVSCDNAQDGFINISVNGGTPNYTYSWFNDDGFFSSDEDISQIAGGTYTVNVIDQNFCETSLSIEIGENEAMIIETTIDECVNNNGMITVNAFGGQPDYLFELISENGISQSNTNGIFNQVESGNYVIIAYDALNCDVQESVTINSAPQADFTLDEYEFSLSNDPVLFTDLSNDDDIVSWYWNFGDGNNSNEQNPSHLYTEPGIYFVTLTVNDTFNCEDQITQEIRVEQDFYSYTPTIFTPNNDGTNDTFAPSLLNINTDTYTLTIFDRWGNEIFETSDYNQEWDGKQKNGLLLPSDVYSYKVTYQTKLGVKKEEKGRIIMAK
;
A
#
# COMPACT_ATOMS: atom_id res chain seq x y z
N MET A 1 -28.70 23.19 -37.16
CA MET A 1 -29.33 22.98 -38.50
C MET A 1 -30.14 21.67 -38.52
N LYS A 2 -31.37 21.69 -38.01
CA LYS A 2 -32.43 20.67 -38.20
C LYS A 2 -33.77 21.41 -38.15
N LYS A 3 -34.78 20.92 -38.88
CA LYS A 3 -36.03 21.65 -39.16
C LYS A 3 -37.02 21.58 -38.00
N TYR A 4 -37.61 22.71 -37.62
CA TYR A 4 -38.88 22.74 -36.91
C TYR A 4 -40.04 22.87 -37.92
N ILE A 5 -41.13 22.16 -37.64
CA ILE A 5 -42.37 22.20 -38.41
C ILE A 5 -43.35 23.07 -37.61
N ILE A 6 -43.82 24.15 -38.21
CA ILE A 6 -44.82 25.04 -37.60
C ILE A 6 -46.18 24.33 -37.65
N TYR A 7 -46.73 24.02 -36.49
CA TYR A 7 -48.15 23.67 -36.35
C TYR A 7 -48.94 24.96 -36.08
N LEU A 8 -49.70 25.39 -37.08
CA LEU A 8 -50.63 26.50 -36.98
C LEU A 8 -51.96 25.98 -36.39
N THR A 9 -52.10 25.96 -35.07
CA THR A 9 -53.38 25.65 -34.41
C THR A 9 -54.30 26.87 -34.48
N LEU A 10 -55.16 26.86 -35.50
CA LEU A 10 -56.28 27.78 -35.66
C LEU A 10 -57.36 27.47 -34.60
N THR A 11 -57.22 28.04 -33.41
CA THR A 11 -58.24 27.91 -32.36
C THR A 11 -59.42 28.83 -32.67
N ILE A 12 -60.42 28.27 -33.34
CA ILE A 12 -61.76 28.88 -33.43
C ILE A 12 -62.37 28.79 -32.03
N ILE A 13 -62.33 29.89 -31.28
CA ILE A 13 -63.09 30.01 -30.03
C ILE A 13 -64.56 30.06 -30.39
N LEU A 14 -65.30 28.99 -30.09
CA LEU A 14 -66.76 29.04 -30.05
C LEU A 14 -67.17 29.98 -28.91
N TYR A 15 -68.05 30.92 -29.22
CA TYR A 15 -68.89 31.68 -28.30
C TYR A 15 -68.93 31.13 -26.86
N SER A 16 -68.06 31.66 -26.00
CA SER A 16 -68.42 31.83 -24.61
C SER A 16 -69.53 32.86 -24.55
N PHE A 17 -70.68 32.47 -24.00
CA PHE A 17 -71.56 33.46 -23.37
C PHE A 17 -70.88 33.86 -22.06
N ASN A 18 -69.86 34.71 -22.17
CA ASN A 18 -69.35 35.45 -21.02
C ASN A 18 -70.46 36.40 -20.59
N SER A 19 -71.08 36.10 -19.45
CA SER A 19 -71.85 37.06 -18.67
C SER A 19 -70.88 38.05 -18.02
N ALA A 20 -70.38 38.97 -18.84
CA ALA A 20 -69.89 40.27 -18.44
C ALA A 20 -70.78 41.26 -19.21
N HIS A 21 -71.64 42.00 -18.51
CA HIS A 21 -72.62 42.89 -19.12
C HIS A 21 -72.41 44.37 -18.74
N ALA A 22 -71.22 44.69 -18.21
CA ALA A 22 -70.69 46.04 -18.18
C ALA A 22 -70.64 46.61 -19.62
N GLN A 23 -71.10 47.85 -19.78
CA GLN A 23 -71.18 48.49 -21.10
C GLN A 23 -69.92 49.24 -21.51
N VAL A 24 -69.02 49.50 -20.55
CA VAL A 24 -67.62 49.77 -20.78
C VAL A 24 -66.87 48.51 -20.35
N ILE A 25 -65.91 48.05 -21.16
CA ILE A 25 -64.99 46.96 -20.84
C ILE A 25 -63.58 47.52 -20.98
N ALA A 26 -62.79 47.44 -19.91
CA ALA A 26 -61.42 47.90 -19.86
C ALA A 26 -60.42 46.77 -20.21
N SER A 27 -59.11 47.05 -20.11
CA SER A 27 -58.05 46.06 -20.24
C SER A 27 -57.94 45.21 -18.98
N ASP A 28 -57.46 43.98 -19.10
CA ASP A 28 -57.16 43.13 -17.93
C ASP A 28 -56.18 43.82 -16.96
N ASP A 29 -56.22 43.42 -15.68
CA ASP A 29 -55.25 43.84 -14.65
C ASP A 29 -53.80 43.57 -15.08
N ILE A 30 -52.86 44.42 -14.63
CA ILE A 30 -51.46 44.42 -15.10
C ILE A 30 -50.50 44.28 -13.92
N VAL A 31 -49.65 43.27 -13.96
CA VAL A 31 -48.57 43.07 -12.97
C VAL A 31 -47.24 43.57 -13.56
N LEU A 32 -46.49 44.34 -12.77
CA LEU A 32 -45.16 44.86 -13.10
C LEU A 32 -44.14 44.46 -12.02
N CYS A 33 -42.84 44.57 -12.32
CA CYS A 33 -41.79 44.36 -11.31
C CYS A 33 -41.70 45.51 -10.30
N ASP A 34 -41.46 45.19 -9.03
CA ASP A 34 -40.89 46.14 -8.10
C ASP A 34 -39.60 46.78 -8.67
N GLY A 35 -39.41 48.08 -8.44
CA GLY A 35 -38.40 48.91 -9.09
C GLY A 35 -38.84 49.59 -10.39
N GLN A 36 -39.91 49.14 -11.06
CA GLN A 36 -40.44 49.80 -12.27
C GLN A 36 -41.37 51.02 -11.99
N GLN A 37 -41.66 51.32 -10.71
CA GLN A 37 -42.55 52.42 -10.33
C GLN A 37 -42.06 53.76 -10.89
N GLY A 38 -42.95 54.47 -11.59
CA GLY A 38 -42.64 55.76 -12.21
C GLY A 38 -41.74 55.67 -13.46
N GLN A 39 -41.42 54.47 -13.95
CA GLN A 39 -40.50 54.25 -15.08
C GLN A 39 -41.17 53.57 -16.28
N THR A 40 -42.08 52.62 -16.05
CA THR A 40 -42.82 51.92 -17.11
C THR A 40 -44.07 52.70 -17.51
N GLU A 41 -44.27 52.92 -18.80
CA GLU A 41 -45.48 53.48 -19.38
C GLU A 41 -46.44 52.33 -19.74
N VAL A 42 -47.68 52.39 -19.24
CA VAL A 42 -48.70 51.37 -19.40
C VAL A 42 -49.85 51.92 -20.22
N THR A 43 -50.26 51.19 -21.26
CA THR A 43 -51.42 51.52 -22.09
C THR A 43 -52.67 50.85 -21.52
N LEU A 44 -53.61 51.64 -21.03
CA LEU A 44 -54.94 51.16 -20.64
C LEU A 44 -55.90 51.34 -21.81
N THR A 45 -56.65 50.31 -22.17
CA THR A 45 -57.63 50.35 -23.27
C THR A 45 -59.01 50.08 -22.74
N ALA A 46 -60.03 50.77 -23.26
CA ALA A 46 -61.41 50.49 -22.94
C ALA A 46 -62.31 50.64 -24.16
N THR A 47 -63.39 49.86 -24.20
CA THR A 47 -64.38 49.86 -25.28
C THR A 47 -65.78 50.01 -24.72
N SER A 48 -66.58 50.89 -25.32
CA SER A 48 -67.97 51.12 -24.91
C SER A 48 -68.95 50.65 -25.98
N PHE A 49 -69.98 49.90 -25.55
CA PHE A 49 -71.04 49.40 -26.44
C PHE A 49 -72.20 50.38 -26.49
N ALA A 50 -71.93 51.54 -27.07
CA ALA A 50 -72.86 52.67 -27.09
C ALA A 50 -74.00 52.55 -28.09
N VAL A 51 -75.12 53.20 -27.77
CA VAL A 51 -76.06 53.67 -28.79
C VAL A 51 -75.53 55.01 -29.27
N ASP A 52 -75.35 55.17 -30.59
CA ASP A 52 -74.90 56.45 -31.16
C ASP A 52 -75.97 57.51 -30.96
N LEU A 53 -75.80 58.28 -29.89
CA LEU A 53 -76.68 59.39 -29.54
C LEU A 53 -76.19 60.74 -30.09
N THR A 54 -75.38 60.73 -31.16
CA THR A 54 -74.96 61.93 -31.90
C THR A 54 -75.63 62.07 -33.27
N ASP A 55 -76.30 61.03 -33.78
CA ASP A 55 -76.88 61.04 -35.13
C ASP A 55 -78.28 61.70 -35.20
N SER A 56 -78.57 62.25 -36.37
CA SER A 56 -79.60 63.24 -36.70
C SER A 56 -81.09 62.84 -36.55
N ASN A 57 -81.38 61.73 -35.87
CA ASN A 57 -82.75 61.20 -35.66
C ASN A 57 -83.18 61.15 -34.18
N ILE A 58 -82.42 61.78 -33.29
CA ILE A 58 -82.78 61.90 -31.86
C ILE A 58 -83.62 63.15 -31.68
N TYR A 59 -84.77 62.96 -31.05
CA TYR A 59 -85.68 64.05 -30.72
C TYR A 59 -85.62 64.25 -29.20
N THR A 60 -85.06 65.38 -28.78
CA THR A 60 -85.23 65.89 -27.42
C THR A 60 -86.61 66.53 -27.32
N ASP A 61 -87.39 66.14 -26.33
CA ASP A 61 -88.71 66.74 -26.10
C ASP A 61 -88.86 67.18 -24.64
N ASP A 62 -89.13 68.47 -24.46
CA ASP A 62 -89.49 69.12 -23.19
C ASP A 62 -90.99 69.49 -23.14
N ILE A 63 -91.78 69.10 -24.15
CA ILE A 63 -93.17 69.50 -24.34
C ILE A 63 -94.14 68.34 -24.09
N PHE A 64 -94.91 68.48 -23.02
CA PHE A 64 -96.08 67.66 -22.68
C PHE A 64 -97.00 67.28 -23.85
N GLY A 65 -97.42 66.01 -23.88
CA GLY A 65 -98.51 65.56 -24.75
C GLY A 65 -98.14 65.41 -26.22
N SER A 66 -96.85 65.40 -26.55
CA SER A 66 -96.35 65.02 -27.86
C SER A 66 -96.58 63.53 -28.15
N VAL A 67 -96.69 63.22 -29.44
CA VAL A 67 -96.82 61.85 -29.96
C VAL A 67 -95.49 61.45 -30.59
N ILE A 68 -94.84 60.47 -30.00
CA ILE A 68 -93.56 59.92 -30.41
C ILE A 68 -93.81 58.71 -31.30
N ASN A 69 -93.11 58.61 -32.43
CA ASN A 69 -93.15 57.42 -33.30
C ASN A 69 -92.03 56.46 -32.92
N MET A 70 -92.36 55.21 -32.61
CA MET A 70 -91.37 54.17 -32.26
C MET A 70 -90.63 53.63 -33.49
N GLY A 71 -91.09 53.95 -34.70
CA GLY A 71 -90.51 53.47 -35.95
C GLY A 71 -90.91 52.04 -36.34
N PHE A 72 -91.44 51.24 -35.41
CA PHE A 72 -91.94 49.89 -35.63
C PHE A 72 -93.30 49.64 -34.98
N ASP A 73 -93.98 48.58 -35.41
CA ASP A 73 -95.20 48.06 -34.79
C ASP A 73 -94.80 47.16 -33.60
N PHE A 74 -95.29 47.47 -32.40
CA PHE A 74 -95.06 46.74 -31.15
C PHE A 74 -96.39 46.17 -30.64
N VAL A 75 -96.41 44.88 -30.27
CA VAL A 75 -97.61 44.17 -29.83
C VAL A 75 -97.68 44.10 -28.31
N PHE A 76 -98.69 44.73 -27.72
CA PHE A 76 -98.90 44.83 -26.28
C PHE A 76 -100.36 44.50 -25.93
N TYR A 77 -100.57 43.48 -25.08
CA TYR A 77 -101.89 42.94 -24.72
C TYR A 77 -102.84 42.76 -25.93
N GLY A 78 -102.39 41.99 -26.92
CA GLY A 78 -103.14 41.69 -28.16
C GLY A 78 -103.30 42.86 -29.15
N ASN A 79 -102.98 44.10 -28.75
CA ASN A 79 -103.08 45.30 -29.57
C ASN A 79 -101.73 45.66 -30.20
N THR A 80 -101.76 46.36 -31.33
CA THR A 80 -100.54 46.80 -32.05
C THR A 80 -100.41 48.31 -31.99
N TYR A 81 -99.26 48.79 -31.52
CA TYR A 81 -98.94 50.21 -31.35
C TYR A 81 -97.65 50.55 -32.09
N ASN A 82 -97.62 51.67 -32.81
CA ASN A 82 -96.39 52.20 -33.44
C ASN A 82 -95.98 53.58 -32.90
N GLN A 83 -96.72 54.08 -31.92
CA GLN A 83 -96.52 55.38 -31.33
C GLN A 83 -96.69 55.30 -29.82
N VAL A 84 -95.96 56.15 -29.09
CA VAL A 84 -96.10 56.38 -27.65
C VAL A 84 -96.40 57.86 -27.41
N VAL A 85 -96.94 58.18 -26.25
CA VAL A 85 -97.32 59.53 -25.82
C VAL A 85 -96.72 59.77 -24.44
N LEU A 86 -96.12 60.94 -24.26
CA LEU A 86 -95.70 61.40 -22.94
C LEU A 86 -96.88 62.03 -22.20
N ALA A 87 -97.35 61.37 -21.15
CA ALA A 87 -98.42 61.89 -20.30
C ALA A 87 -97.88 62.88 -19.26
N SER A 88 -98.73 63.81 -18.80
CA SER A 88 -98.36 64.95 -17.94
C SER A 88 -97.94 64.59 -16.50
N ASN A 89 -97.89 63.30 -16.19
CA ASN A 89 -97.51 62.69 -14.94
C ASN A 89 -96.17 61.91 -15.02
N ASN A 90 -95.39 62.08 -16.11
CA ASN A 90 -94.13 61.37 -16.43
C ASN A 90 -94.28 59.89 -16.84
N TYR A 91 -95.40 59.51 -17.44
CA TYR A 91 -95.62 58.13 -17.93
C TYR A 91 -95.46 58.06 -19.44
N LEU A 92 -94.78 57.01 -19.92
CA LEU A 92 -94.75 56.66 -21.33
C LEU A 92 -95.91 55.70 -21.62
N SER A 93 -96.93 56.19 -22.32
CA SER A 93 -98.11 55.40 -22.67
C SER A 93 -98.12 55.09 -24.17
N PHE A 94 -98.80 54.03 -24.60
CA PHE A 94 -98.98 53.78 -26.04
C PHE A 94 -100.06 54.71 -26.63
N ASN A 95 -99.84 55.23 -27.84
CA ASN A 95 -100.84 56.06 -28.52
C ASN A 95 -101.98 55.19 -29.07
N THR A 96 -103.18 55.36 -28.53
CA THR A 96 -104.34 54.55 -28.88
C THR A 96 -105.12 55.05 -30.11
N ALA A 97 -104.79 56.21 -30.65
CA ALA A 97 -105.50 56.83 -31.78
C ALA A 97 -105.53 56.01 -33.09
N ASN A 98 -104.69 54.97 -33.21
CA ASN A 98 -104.64 54.05 -34.36
C ASN A 98 -105.03 52.59 -34.03
N ALA A 99 -105.38 52.27 -32.79
CA ALA A 99 -105.35 50.89 -32.26
C ALA A 99 -106.72 50.29 -31.85
N GLY A 100 -107.81 50.67 -32.53
CA GLY A 100 -109.07 49.90 -32.49
C GLY A 100 -109.86 49.89 -31.17
N ASP A 101 -109.89 51.04 -30.47
CA ASP A 101 -110.64 51.30 -29.23
C ASP A 101 -110.20 50.45 -28.01
N TYR A 102 -109.21 50.93 -27.24
CA TYR A 102 -109.33 51.24 -25.79
C TYR A 102 -108.04 51.88 -25.20
N SER A 103 -108.15 53.14 -24.80
CA SER A 103 -107.55 53.74 -23.58
C SER A 103 -108.08 55.17 -23.44
N ASP A 104 -108.74 55.48 -22.33
CA ASP A 104 -109.32 56.81 -22.07
C ASP A 104 -108.31 57.84 -21.52
N TRP A 105 -107.00 57.56 -21.64
CA TRP A 105 -105.94 58.50 -21.29
C TRP A 105 -105.81 59.64 -22.29
N THR A 106 -106.73 60.61 -22.16
CA THR A 106 -106.51 61.95 -22.71
C THR A 106 -105.29 62.61 -22.04
N ILE A 107 -104.59 63.45 -22.80
CA ILE A 107 -103.53 64.33 -22.26
C ILE A 107 -104.15 65.11 -21.08
N ASN A 108 -103.55 65.00 -19.88
CA ASN A 108 -103.97 65.54 -18.58
C ASN A 108 -104.92 64.69 -17.68
N ALA A 109 -104.98 63.35 -17.84
CA ALA A 109 -105.66 62.48 -16.85
C ALA A 109 -104.87 62.31 -15.52
N ALA A 110 -105.56 62.01 -14.42
CA ALA A 110 -104.98 61.85 -13.08
C ALA A 110 -104.52 60.41 -12.79
N ILE A 111 -103.54 60.24 -11.90
CA ILE A 111 -102.85 58.96 -11.66
C ILE A 111 -103.75 57.92 -10.96
N PRO A 112 -103.72 56.63 -11.37
CA PRO A 112 -104.38 55.56 -10.63
C PRO A 112 -103.70 55.35 -9.28
N THR A 113 -104.48 55.38 -8.20
CA THR A 113 -104.02 54.85 -6.90
C THR A 113 -104.36 53.36 -6.82
N ASN A 114 -103.73 52.65 -5.89
CA ASN A 114 -103.99 51.24 -5.57
C ASN A 114 -105.41 50.95 -5.00
N LEU A 115 -106.35 51.88 -5.12
CA LEU A 115 -107.73 51.81 -4.61
C LEU A 115 -108.81 51.98 -5.69
N GLU A 116 -108.46 52.34 -6.93
CA GLU A 116 -109.41 52.59 -8.03
C GLU A 116 -109.15 51.64 -9.22
N PRO A 117 -109.95 50.57 -9.42
CA PRO A 117 -109.62 49.48 -10.34
C PRO A 117 -110.21 49.65 -11.76
N GLU A 118 -109.98 50.81 -12.42
CA GLU A 118 -110.58 51.13 -13.74
C GLU A 118 -109.57 51.66 -14.83
N THR A 119 -108.46 50.92 -15.10
CA THR A 119 -107.72 50.85 -16.42
C THR A 119 -106.79 52.04 -16.86
N GLN A 120 -105.96 52.05 -17.94
CA GLN A 120 -105.48 51.06 -18.95
C GLN A 120 -104.12 51.42 -19.64
N ASN A 121 -103.34 50.42 -20.08
CA ASN A 121 -102.27 50.42 -21.13
C ASN A 121 -101.11 51.45 -21.06
N ALA A 122 -100.40 51.56 -19.93
CA ALA A 122 -99.20 52.40 -19.79
C ALA A 122 -97.93 51.59 -19.43
N ILE A 123 -96.76 52.09 -19.85
CA ILE A 123 -95.44 51.61 -19.44
C ILE A 123 -94.91 52.57 -18.36
N LEU A 124 -94.72 52.07 -17.14
CA LEU A 124 -94.48 52.89 -15.97
C LEU A 124 -92.97 53.08 -15.71
N CYS A 125 -92.56 54.33 -15.53
CA CYS A 125 -91.29 54.74 -14.90
C CYS A 125 -91.59 55.42 -13.55
N PRO A 126 -90.64 55.48 -12.60
CA PRO A 126 -90.95 55.21 -11.19
C PRO A 126 -91.65 56.32 -10.38
N TRP A 127 -91.80 57.57 -10.87
CA TRP A 127 -92.44 58.61 -10.06
C TRP A 127 -93.03 59.83 -10.79
N GLN A 128 -93.90 60.55 -10.08
CA GLN A 128 -94.66 61.70 -10.57
C GLN A 128 -93.89 63.03 -10.42
N ASP A 129 -93.89 63.84 -11.45
CA ASP A 129 -94.12 65.27 -11.28
C ASP A 129 -95.51 65.58 -11.87
N ILE A 130 -96.22 66.55 -11.30
CA ILE A 130 -97.46 67.07 -11.86
C ILE A 130 -97.15 68.07 -12.99
N TYR A 131 -95.91 68.59 -13.07
CA TYR A 131 -95.42 69.42 -14.19
C TYR A 131 -93.91 69.27 -14.52
N PRO A 132 -93.44 68.17 -15.17
CA PRO A 132 -92.10 68.12 -15.77
C PRO A 132 -91.81 69.38 -16.61
N GLY A 133 -90.63 69.99 -16.44
CA GLY A 133 -90.27 71.23 -17.13
C GLY A 133 -90.83 72.52 -16.52
N ALA A 134 -91.59 72.48 -15.42
CA ALA A 134 -91.81 73.66 -14.59
C ALA A 134 -90.47 74.15 -14.00
N ASN A 135 -89.89 75.18 -14.64
CA ASN A 135 -88.53 75.72 -14.45
C ASN A 135 -87.39 74.98 -15.21
N GLY A 136 -87.69 74.05 -16.11
CA GLY A 136 -86.72 73.56 -17.12
C GLY A 136 -85.69 72.51 -16.70
N ASN A 137 -85.84 71.88 -15.53
CA ASN A 137 -84.83 70.97 -14.95
C ASN A 137 -85.05 69.48 -15.25
N GLY A 138 -85.42 69.07 -16.47
CA GLY A 138 -85.50 67.64 -16.79
C GLY A 138 -85.80 67.40 -18.27
N THR A 139 -85.20 66.37 -18.87
CA THR A 139 -85.33 66.09 -20.30
C THR A 139 -85.61 64.62 -20.57
N ILE A 140 -86.34 64.35 -21.65
CA ILE A 140 -86.50 63.01 -22.21
C ILE A 140 -85.81 62.98 -23.57
N GLN A 141 -84.94 61.99 -23.74
CA GLN A 141 -84.24 61.69 -24.97
C GLN A 141 -84.73 60.35 -25.47
N TYR A 142 -85.05 60.22 -26.75
CA TYR A 142 -85.42 58.93 -27.32
C TYR A 142 -84.82 58.69 -28.70
N ALA A 143 -84.55 57.43 -28.98
CA ALA A 143 -83.96 56.95 -30.21
C ALA A 143 -84.52 55.57 -30.58
N THR A 144 -84.51 55.23 -31.86
CA THR A 144 -84.72 53.85 -32.33
C THR A 144 -83.41 53.35 -32.93
N THR A 145 -82.86 52.29 -32.36
CA THR A 145 -81.61 51.66 -32.80
C THR A 145 -81.86 50.28 -33.41
N GLY A 146 -80.88 49.78 -34.16
CA GLY A 146 -80.97 48.52 -34.91
C GLY A 146 -81.75 48.63 -36.23
N GLU A 147 -81.88 47.49 -36.90
CA GLU A 147 -82.54 47.35 -38.20
C GLU A 147 -83.73 46.39 -38.12
N ALA A 148 -84.76 46.61 -38.93
CA ALA A 148 -85.96 45.78 -38.93
C ALA A 148 -85.60 44.31 -39.30
N PRO A 149 -86.11 43.28 -38.58
CA PRO A 149 -87.21 43.32 -37.61
C PRO A 149 -86.77 43.37 -36.14
N ASN A 150 -85.51 43.71 -35.84
CA ASN A 150 -84.93 43.64 -34.50
C ASN A 150 -84.63 45.03 -33.91
N ARG A 151 -85.42 46.05 -34.25
CA ARG A 151 -85.23 47.39 -33.71
C ARG A 151 -85.51 47.44 -32.22
N VAL A 152 -84.83 48.38 -31.55
CA VAL A 152 -85.07 48.70 -30.15
C VAL A 152 -85.38 50.18 -30.05
N PHE A 153 -86.58 50.52 -29.57
CA PHE A 153 -86.91 51.88 -29.19
C PHE A 153 -86.44 52.10 -27.75
N ILE A 154 -85.67 53.16 -27.52
CA ILE A 154 -85.08 53.51 -26.24
C ILE A 154 -85.57 54.91 -25.87
N ALA A 155 -86.09 55.07 -24.66
CA ALA A 155 -86.44 56.35 -24.08
C ALA A 155 -85.73 56.52 -22.73
N SER A 156 -84.84 57.51 -22.66
CA SER A 156 -84.06 57.90 -21.49
C SER A 156 -84.66 59.14 -20.84
N PHE A 157 -84.86 59.07 -19.54
CA PHE A 157 -85.37 60.12 -18.68
C PHE A 157 -84.19 60.64 -17.85
N CYS A 158 -83.78 61.88 -18.09
CA CYS A 158 -82.56 62.46 -17.53
C CYS A 158 -82.91 63.63 -16.59
N GLY A 159 -82.42 63.57 -15.35
CA GLY A 159 -82.42 64.71 -14.42
C GLY A 159 -83.76 65.08 -13.79
N ILE A 160 -84.79 64.21 -13.84
CA ILE A 160 -86.15 64.56 -13.40
C ILE A 160 -86.18 64.80 -11.87
N PRO A 161 -86.52 66.01 -11.39
CA PRO A 161 -86.46 66.35 -9.97
C PRO A 161 -87.75 65.91 -9.26
N MET A 162 -87.61 65.37 -8.05
CA MET A 162 -88.76 64.94 -7.25
C MET A 162 -89.34 66.10 -6.44
N PHE A 163 -90.67 66.25 -6.41
CA PHE A 163 -91.33 67.35 -5.70
C PHE A 163 -90.96 67.36 -4.20
N SER A 164 -90.47 68.50 -3.70
CA SER A 164 -89.88 68.73 -2.35
C SER A 164 -88.41 68.33 -2.17
N CYS A 165 -87.73 67.81 -3.19
CA CYS A 165 -86.35 67.32 -3.14
C CYS A 165 -85.52 68.03 -4.23
N THR A 166 -85.01 69.24 -3.94
CA THR A 166 -84.52 70.15 -4.99
C THR A 166 -83.20 69.77 -5.65
N ASP A 167 -82.45 68.85 -5.04
CA ASP A 167 -81.03 68.62 -5.33
C ASP A 167 -80.74 67.16 -5.71
N ILE A 168 -81.75 66.37 -6.11
CA ILE A 168 -81.59 64.95 -6.48
C ILE A 168 -82.07 64.73 -7.92
N CYS A 169 -81.15 64.35 -8.79
CA CYS A 169 -81.42 63.81 -10.11
C CYS A 169 -81.44 62.27 -10.05
N TYR A 170 -82.25 61.64 -10.88
CA TYR A 170 -82.11 60.22 -11.21
C TYR A 170 -82.17 60.05 -12.72
N SER A 171 -81.58 58.97 -13.23
CA SER A 171 -81.69 58.58 -14.63
C SER A 171 -82.44 57.26 -14.74
N SER A 172 -83.38 57.17 -15.67
CA SER A 172 -84.08 55.91 -15.96
C SER A 172 -84.27 55.71 -17.46
N GLN A 173 -84.32 54.46 -17.92
CA GLN A 173 -84.49 54.14 -19.33
C GLN A 173 -85.55 53.05 -19.54
N ILE A 174 -86.32 53.18 -20.62
CA ILE A 174 -87.25 52.17 -21.12
C ILE A 174 -86.73 51.68 -22.48
N LYS A 175 -86.65 50.36 -22.69
CA LYS A 175 -86.32 49.73 -23.97
C LYS A 175 -87.49 48.87 -24.44
N LEU A 176 -87.88 48.99 -25.71
CA LEU A 176 -88.95 48.21 -26.35
C LEU A 176 -88.36 47.46 -27.55
N TYR A 177 -88.49 46.14 -27.59
CA TYR A 177 -87.86 45.28 -28.60
C TYR A 177 -88.87 44.82 -29.66
N GLU A 178 -88.65 45.19 -30.93
CA GLU A 178 -89.56 44.95 -32.07
C GLU A 178 -89.93 43.48 -32.27
N SER A 179 -88.96 42.57 -32.35
CA SER A 179 -89.20 41.16 -32.71
C SER A 179 -89.75 40.30 -31.59
N THR A 180 -89.55 40.71 -30.33
CA THR A 180 -89.88 39.92 -29.14
C THR A 180 -91.02 40.50 -28.32
N ASN A 181 -91.37 41.77 -28.54
CA ASN A 181 -92.26 42.57 -27.70
C ASN A 181 -91.83 42.63 -26.23
N ILE A 182 -90.54 42.42 -25.95
CA ILE A 182 -89.97 42.57 -24.61
C ILE A 182 -89.91 44.05 -24.26
N ILE A 183 -90.17 44.36 -22.98
CA ILE A 183 -89.95 45.68 -22.37
C ILE A 183 -88.87 45.53 -21.32
N GLU A 184 -87.92 46.46 -21.28
CA GLU A 184 -86.95 46.56 -20.18
C GLU A 184 -87.00 47.96 -19.55
N THR A 185 -86.81 48.03 -18.24
CA THR A 185 -86.72 49.27 -17.48
C THR A 185 -85.46 49.25 -16.62
N HIS A 186 -84.67 50.33 -16.69
CA HIS A 186 -83.42 50.51 -15.95
C HIS A 186 -83.48 51.80 -15.12
N ILE A 187 -82.95 51.81 -13.89
CA ILE A 187 -82.83 53.01 -13.04
C ILE A 187 -81.44 53.08 -12.39
N ALA A 188 -80.81 54.24 -12.44
CA ALA A 188 -79.58 54.57 -11.72
C ALA A 188 -79.83 55.63 -10.64
N GLN A 189 -79.00 55.57 -9.57
CA GLN A 189 -78.74 56.65 -8.61
C GLN A 189 -79.98 57.27 -7.94
N LYS A 190 -80.90 56.46 -7.41
CA LYS A 190 -81.98 56.96 -6.56
C LYS A 190 -81.52 57.18 -5.11
N VAL A 191 -81.41 58.45 -4.73
CA VAL A 191 -81.13 58.90 -3.35
C VAL A 191 -82.42 59.02 -2.51
N LEU A 192 -82.32 58.76 -1.20
CA LEU A 192 -83.43 58.91 -0.25
C LEU A 192 -83.79 60.38 0.01
N CYS A 193 -85.02 60.78 -0.34
CA CYS A 193 -85.56 62.08 0.08
C CYS A 193 -86.27 61.99 1.44
N THR A 194 -86.09 63.00 2.29
CA THR A 194 -86.52 62.97 3.70
C THR A 194 -87.93 63.55 3.95
N THR A 195 -88.56 64.19 2.96
CA THR A 195 -89.82 64.94 3.13
C THR A 195 -90.89 64.62 2.08
N TRP A 196 -91.92 63.86 2.51
CA TRP A 196 -93.21 63.65 1.81
C TRP A 196 -93.14 62.71 0.56
N ASN A 197 -94.19 62.10 -0.02
CA ASN A 197 -95.64 62.09 0.24
C ASN A 197 -96.30 60.78 -0.29
N ASP A 198 -96.62 59.79 0.57
CA ASP A 198 -97.47 58.58 0.39
C ASP A 198 -97.48 57.78 -0.94
N GLY A 199 -96.57 58.04 -1.88
CA GLY A 199 -96.47 57.35 -3.17
C GLY A 199 -95.61 56.09 -3.12
N ALA A 200 -96.03 55.05 -3.85
CA ALA A 200 -95.28 53.80 -3.99
C ALA A 200 -94.31 53.85 -5.18
N ALA A 201 -93.18 53.16 -5.04
CA ALA A 201 -92.27 52.86 -6.15
C ALA A 201 -92.72 51.57 -6.85
N ILE A 202 -93.04 51.68 -8.13
CA ILE A 202 -93.61 50.59 -8.93
C ILE A 202 -92.80 50.51 -10.23
N HIS A 203 -92.61 49.31 -10.76
CA HIS A 203 -92.42 49.06 -12.20
C HIS A 203 -93.67 48.31 -12.67
N GLY A 204 -94.35 48.82 -13.71
CA GLY A 204 -95.73 48.39 -14.00
C GLY A 204 -96.09 48.45 -15.48
N LEU A 205 -96.86 47.44 -15.90
CA LEU A 205 -97.44 47.33 -17.24
C LEU A 205 -98.95 47.15 -17.09
N HIS A 206 -99.67 48.26 -16.96
CA HIS A 206 -101.09 48.18 -16.59
C HIS A 206 -101.94 47.66 -17.76
N ASN A 207 -102.61 46.52 -17.58
CA ASN A 207 -103.56 45.94 -18.55
C ASN A 207 -105.00 46.42 -18.32
N GLU A 208 -105.97 45.84 -19.03
CA GLU A 208 -107.42 46.13 -18.89
C GLU A 208 -107.99 45.91 -17.48
N ASN A 209 -107.34 45.17 -16.59
CA ASN A 209 -107.82 44.96 -15.21
C ASN A 209 -106.90 45.57 -14.14
N GLY A 210 -105.85 46.31 -14.53
CA GLY A 210 -104.88 46.90 -13.61
C GLY A 210 -104.08 45.88 -12.77
N THR A 211 -104.00 44.62 -13.20
CA THR A 211 -103.52 43.51 -12.35
C THR A 211 -102.00 43.31 -12.36
N ILE A 212 -101.27 43.99 -13.23
CA ILE A 212 -99.82 43.76 -13.49
C ILE A 212 -99.03 45.01 -13.09
N ALA A 213 -98.80 45.14 -11.79
CA ALA A 213 -97.95 46.15 -11.18
C ALA A 213 -96.98 45.47 -10.20
N HIS A 214 -95.68 45.63 -10.40
CA HIS A 214 -94.65 45.14 -9.50
C HIS A 214 -94.16 46.28 -8.62
N VAL A 215 -94.41 46.18 -7.31
CA VAL A 215 -93.78 47.08 -6.33
C VAL A 215 -92.32 46.70 -6.26
N VAL A 216 -91.42 47.65 -6.54
CA VAL A 216 -89.99 47.37 -6.63
C VAL A 216 -89.46 46.79 -5.32
N THR A 217 -88.89 45.59 -5.39
CA THR A 217 -88.07 45.02 -4.33
C THR A 217 -86.63 45.49 -4.54
N GLY A 218 -85.97 45.98 -3.49
CA GLY A 218 -84.52 46.18 -3.55
C GLY A 218 -83.76 44.84 -3.65
N LEU A 219 -82.45 44.90 -3.85
CA LEU A 219 -81.56 43.74 -4.05
C LEU A 219 -81.62 42.66 -2.95
N ASP A 220 -82.17 42.96 -1.77
CA ASP A 220 -82.43 42.01 -0.67
C ASP A 220 -83.79 41.29 -0.75
N GLY A 221 -84.59 41.53 -1.80
CA GLY A 221 -85.90 40.93 -2.02
C GLY A 221 -87.04 41.53 -1.17
N ILE A 222 -86.81 42.60 -0.40
CA ILE A 222 -87.84 43.20 0.45
C ILE A 222 -88.71 44.19 -0.35
N VAL A 223 -90.03 43.96 -0.36
CA VAL A 223 -91.04 44.83 -0.98
C VAL A 223 -91.13 46.16 -0.24
N ARG A 224 -90.79 47.27 -0.92
CA ARG A 224 -90.72 48.61 -0.33
C ARG A 224 -91.81 49.53 -0.88
N ASN A 225 -92.97 49.50 -0.24
CA ASN A 225 -94.13 50.32 -0.63
C ASN A 225 -94.09 51.79 -0.15
N TYR A 226 -93.01 52.26 0.48
CA TYR A 226 -92.96 53.59 1.12
C TYR A 226 -91.68 54.38 0.77
N PRO A 227 -91.75 55.72 0.61
CA PRO A 227 -90.66 56.52 0.02
C PRO A 227 -89.31 56.46 0.74
N ASN A 228 -89.30 56.28 2.07
CA ASN A 228 -88.09 56.44 2.90
C ASN A 228 -87.36 55.12 3.19
N GLN A 229 -87.64 54.05 2.42
CA GLN A 229 -87.02 52.72 2.63
C GLN A 229 -86.25 52.19 1.41
N TRP A 230 -86.25 52.91 0.29
CA TRP A 230 -85.70 52.45 -0.99
C TRP A 230 -84.61 53.39 -1.51
N THR A 231 -83.36 52.93 -1.46
CA THR A 231 -82.29 53.31 -2.39
C THR A 231 -82.27 52.31 -3.53
N CYS A 232 -82.05 52.78 -4.77
CA CYS A 232 -81.58 51.92 -5.84
C CYS A 232 -80.38 52.56 -6.53
N GLU A 233 -79.28 51.83 -6.50
CA GLU A 233 -78.15 52.00 -7.39
C GLU A 233 -78.26 50.84 -8.37
N ASN A 234 -78.32 51.16 -9.66
CA ASN A 234 -78.23 50.19 -10.76
C ASN A 234 -79.27 49.05 -10.68
N ASP A 235 -80.56 49.39 -10.78
CA ASP A 235 -81.70 48.43 -10.81
C ASP A 235 -82.19 48.18 -12.26
N GLY A 236 -82.26 46.91 -12.68
CA GLY A 236 -82.77 46.48 -14.00
C GLY A 236 -83.95 45.50 -13.92
N TRP A 237 -84.95 45.66 -14.80
CA TRP A 237 -86.11 44.76 -14.87
C TRP A 237 -86.55 44.51 -16.31
N ARG A 238 -86.85 43.25 -16.64
CA ARG A 238 -87.38 42.79 -17.92
C ARG A 238 -88.81 42.28 -17.77
N PHE A 239 -89.62 42.59 -18.77
CA PHE A 239 -90.97 42.10 -18.93
C PHE A 239 -91.06 41.34 -20.25
N THR A 240 -91.28 40.03 -20.17
CA THR A 240 -91.31 39.12 -21.33
C THR A 240 -92.75 38.65 -21.61
N PRO A 241 -93.32 38.83 -22.81
CA PRO A 241 -94.68 38.38 -23.12
C PRO A 241 -94.84 36.86 -22.96
N ASN A 242 -95.89 36.41 -22.27
CA ASN A 242 -96.14 34.98 -22.03
C ASN A 242 -97.25 34.36 -22.90
N GLY A 243 -97.84 35.14 -23.81
CA GLY A 243 -98.87 34.70 -24.75
C GLY A 243 -100.29 34.60 -24.17
N SER A 244 -100.51 35.02 -22.93
CA SER A 244 -101.80 34.94 -22.22
C SER A 244 -102.44 36.32 -21.95
N ASP A 245 -102.08 37.33 -22.74
CA ASP A 245 -102.28 38.77 -22.42
C ASP A 245 -101.70 39.14 -21.04
N ASP A 246 -100.48 38.67 -20.79
CA ASP A 246 -99.73 38.79 -19.54
C ASP A 246 -98.20 38.75 -19.80
N TYR A 247 -97.41 39.24 -18.84
CA TYR A 247 -95.96 39.39 -18.91
C TYR A 247 -95.26 38.72 -17.72
N ILE A 248 -94.21 37.94 -17.98
CA ILE A 248 -93.29 37.46 -16.94
C ILE A 248 -92.35 38.60 -16.57
N ILE A 249 -92.22 38.88 -15.28
CA ILE A 249 -91.36 39.93 -14.73
C ILE A 249 -90.10 39.29 -14.16
N GLU A 250 -88.94 39.74 -14.63
CA GLU A 250 -87.62 39.24 -14.26
C GLU A 250 -86.76 40.42 -13.80
N ASN A 251 -86.08 40.31 -12.66
CA ASN A 251 -84.98 41.21 -12.34
C ASN A 251 -83.80 40.88 -13.26
N ILE A 252 -83.20 41.89 -13.88
CA ILE A 252 -82.05 41.75 -14.76
C ILE A 252 -80.90 42.62 -14.25
N GLU A 253 -79.69 42.24 -14.62
CA GLU A 253 -78.50 43.07 -14.43
C GLU A 253 -78.71 44.45 -15.07
N PHE A 254 -78.18 45.49 -14.44
CA PHE A 254 -78.35 46.85 -14.89
C PHE A 254 -77.50 47.14 -16.11
N ALA A 255 -78.12 46.96 -17.29
CA ALA A 255 -77.53 47.27 -18.59
C ALA A 255 -78.34 48.35 -19.33
N PRO A 256 -78.49 49.59 -18.79
CA PRO A 256 -79.04 50.72 -19.54
C PRO A 256 -78.19 50.97 -20.79
N ALA A 257 -78.67 51.68 -21.81
CA ALA A 257 -77.84 52.07 -22.95
C ALA A 257 -77.03 53.35 -22.65
N VAL A 258 -75.70 53.32 -22.81
CA VAL A 258 -74.87 54.53 -22.79
C VAL A 258 -75.07 55.39 -24.04
N SER A 259 -74.83 56.69 -23.84
CA SER A 259 -74.98 57.75 -24.82
C SER A 259 -73.64 58.14 -25.42
N GLY A 260 -73.39 57.74 -26.67
CA GLY A 260 -72.16 58.12 -27.39
C GLY A 260 -70.91 57.37 -26.95
N THR A 261 -69.78 57.66 -27.60
CA THR A 261 -68.54 56.88 -27.51
C THR A 261 -67.51 57.40 -26.49
N ASP A 262 -67.83 58.46 -25.74
CA ASP A 262 -66.87 59.16 -24.90
C ASP A 262 -66.66 58.44 -23.57
N ILE A 263 -65.62 57.59 -23.53
CA ILE A 263 -65.13 56.97 -22.31
C ILE A 263 -64.33 57.99 -21.50
N ILE A 264 -64.55 58.02 -20.18
CA ILE A 264 -63.83 58.84 -19.22
C ILE A 264 -63.03 57.91 -18.31
N TRP A 265 -61.74 58.19 -18.17
CA TRP A 265 -60.86 57.45 -17.24
C TRP A 265 -60.64 58.25 -15.96
N GLN A 266 -60.70 57.57 -14.83
CA GLN A 266 -60.46 58.13 -13.50
C GLN A 266 -59.35 57.36 -12.76
N ASP A 267 -58.67 58.05 -11.83
CA ASP A 267 -57.83 57.40 -10.82
C ASP A 267 -58.68 56.83 -9.66
N GLN A 268 -58.07 56.01 -8.80
CA GLN A 268 -58.65 55.48 -7.56
C GLN A 268 -59.24 56.52 -6.57
N PHE A 269 -59.05 57.83 -6.81
CA PHE A 269 -59.63 58.91 -6.02
C PHE A 269 -60.81 59.61 -6.74
N GLY A 270 -61.22 59.12 -7.91
CA GLY A 270 -62.27 59.67 -8.75
C GLY A 270 -61.85 60.89 -9.59
N ASN A 271 -60.56 61.24 -9.63
CA ASN A 271 -60.11 62.35 -10.49
C ASN A 271 -60.05 61.87 -11.94
N GLN A 272 -60.61 62.64 -12.87
CA GLN A 272 -60.49 62.38 -14.29
C GLN A 272 -59.02 62.53 -14.76
N ILE A 273 -58.48 61.48 -15.35
CA ILE A 273 -57.11 61.43 -15.89
C ILE A 273 -57.04 61.45 -17.42
N GLY A 274 -58.13 61.09 -18.11
CA GLY A 274 -58.17 61.05 -19.57
C GLY A 274 -59.57 60.85 -20.16
N ILE A 275 -59.64 60.86 -21.49
CA ILE A 275 -60.84 60.56 -22.29
C ILE A 275 -60.46 59.72 -23.51
N GLY A 276 -61.40 58.89 -23.97
CA GLY A 276 -61.25 58.00 -25.12
C GLY A 276 -60.95 56.56 -24.74
N GLY A 277 -61.01 55.66 -25.74
CA GLY A 277 -60.83 54.22 -25.54
C GLY A 277 -59.38 53.74 -25.31
N GLU A 278 -58.42 54.66 -25.20
CA GLU A 278 -57.02 54.36 -24.90
C GLU A 278 -56.40 55.54 -24.14
N ILE A 279 -55.71 55.26 -23.03
CA ILE A 279 -54.89 56.23 -22.30
C ILE A 279 -53.54 55.63 -21.91
N LEU A 280 -52.56 56.49 -21.68
CA LEU A 280 -51.22 56.11 -21.19
C LEU A 280 -51.07 56.59 -19.74
N VAL A 281 -50.66 55.69 -18.86
CA VAL A 281 -50.41 55.96 -17.44
C VAL A 281 -48.98 55.54 -17.06
N ILE A 282 -48.41 56.23 -16.07
CA ILE A 282 -47.10 55.87 -15.50
C ILE A 282 -47.32 55.69 -13.99
N PRO A 283 -47.64 54.46 -13.54
CA PRO A 283 -48.00 54.18 -12.16
C PRO A 283 -46.78 54.30 -11.23
N GLY A 284 -46.96 54.97 -10.09
CA GLY A 284 -45.91 55.20 -9.08
C GLY A 284 -45.86 54.15 -7.96
N GLY A 285 -46.55 53.04 -8.14
CA GLY A 285 -46.90 52.03 -7.13
C GLY A 285 -48.31 51.52 -7.41
N ASP A 286 -48.79 50.57 -6.58
CA ASP A 286 -50.10 49.93 -6.78
C ASP A 286 -51.24 50.97 -6.93
N VAL A 287 -52.05 50.83 -7.99
CA VAL A 287 -53.10 51.79 -8.34
C VAL A 287 -54.19 51.14 -9.19
N THR A 288 -55.44 51.49 -8.94
CA THR A 288 -56.59 51.13 -9.78
C THR A 288 -57.06 52.34 -10.59
N TYR A 289 -57.50 52.09 -11.82
CA TYR A 289 -58.05 53.06 -12.76
C TYR A 289 -59.42 52.60 -13.26
N THR A 290 -60.40 53.49 -13.28
CA THR A 290 -61.79 53.17 -13.65
C THR A 290 -62.17 53.79 -15.00
N ALA A 291 -62.78 53.03 -15.90
CA ALA A 291 -63.24 53.48 -17.22
C ALA A 291 -64.78 53.54 -17.29
N GLY A 292 -65.36 54.76 -17.24
CA GLY A 292 -66.81 55.00 -17.24
C GLY A 292 -67.34 55.68 -18.50
N ALA A 293 -68.67 55.73 -18.65
CA ALA A 293 -69.36 56.41 -19.76
C ALA A 293 -70.75 56.96 -19.34
N SER A 294 -71.24 57.99 -20.04
CA SER A 294 -72.49 58.69 -19.70
C SER A 294 -73.76 58.01 -20.23
N LEU A 295 -74.88 58.11 -19.51
CA LEU A 295 -76.21 57.61 -19.92
C LEU A 295 -77.04 58.60 -20.75
N CYS A 296 -76.70 59.89 -20.68
CA CYS A 296 -77.31 60.97 -21.45
C CYS A 296 -76.16 61.82 -22.03
N GLY A 297 -76.28 62.33 -23.25
CA GLY A 297 -75.22 63.14 -23.89
C GLY A 297 -75.07 64.53 -23.25
N ASP A 298 -74.63 65.54 -24.02
CA ASP A 298 -74.36 66.94 -23.60
C ASP A 298 -75.57 67.74 -22.98
N ALA A 299 -76.62 67.06 -22.52
CA ALA A 299 -77.77 67.61 -21.81
C ALA A 299 -77.43 68.05 -20.37
N GLY A 300 -76.62 69.10 -20.24
CA GLY A 300 -76.50 69.88 -19.01
C GLY A 300 -75.34 69.48 -18.10
N ASP A 301 -74.31 70.31 -18.12
CA ASP A 301 -73.03 70.26 -17.37
C ASP A 301 -73.19 70.48 -15.84
N TRP A 302 -74.18 69.82 -15.20
CA TRP A 302 -74.56 70.02 -13.78
C TRP A 302 -74.53 68.76 -12.91
N CYS A 303 -74.29 67.58 -13.48
CA CYS A 303 -74.08 66.35 -12.72
C CYS A 303 -72.60 65.97 -12.76
N GLY A 304 -71.85 66.31 -11.71
CA GLY A 304 -70.49 65.79 -11.51
C GLY A 304 -70.52 64.30 -11.17
N PHE A 305 -70.68 63.45 -12.20
CA PHE A 305 -70.87 61.99 -12.12
C PHE A 305 -72.11 61.49 -11.34
N GLU A 306 -73.21 62.26 -11.35
CA GLU A 306 -74.51 61.84 -10.80
C GLU A 306 -75.57 61.63 -11.91
N GLY A 307 -75.21 60.82 -12.91
CA GLY A 307 -76.14 60.25 -13.89
C GLY A 307 -75.54 59.22 -14.88
N GLY A 308 -74.32 58.72 -14.64
CA GLY A 308 -73.57 57.82 -15.56
C GLY A 308 -73.44 56.38 -15.01
N ILE A 309 -72.94 55.45 -15.82
CA ILE A 309 -72.66 54.08 -15.34
C ILE A 309 -71.31 54.05 -14.61
N GLU A 310 -71.26 53.31 -13.50
CA GLU A 310 -70.04 52.88 -12.84
C GLU A 310 -69.17 52.06 -13.82
N GLY A 311 -67.87 52.38 -13.88
CA GLY A 311 -66.97 51.88 -14.91
C GLY A 311 -66.45 50.47 -14.66
N ASP A 312 -65.65 49.98 -15.61
CA ASP A 312 -64.82 48.79 -15.44
C ASP A 312 -63.44 49.20 -14.91
N ASP A 313 -62.86 48.40 -14.01
CA ASP A 313 -61.62 48.73 -13.28
C ASP A 313 -60.42 48.00 -13.87
N VAL A 314 -59.27 48.68 -13.89
CA VAL A 314 -57.95 48.10 -14.20
C VAL A 314 -57.00 48.40 -13.05
N SER A 315 -56.53 47.35 -12.38
CA SER A 315 -55.52 47.44 -11.33
C SER A 315 -54.13 47.20 -11.92
N ILE A 316 -53.18 48.05 -11.53
CA ILE A 316 -51.76 47.83 -11.74
C ILE A 316 -51.11 47.54 -10.40
N THR A 317 -50.42 46.39 -10.29
CA THR A 317 -49.73 45.95 -9.07
C THR A 317 -48.25 45.70 -9.33
N PHE A 318 -47.43 45.85 -8.30
CA PHE A 318 -45.99 45.63 -8.35
C PHE A 318 -45.57 44.41 -7.52
N GLU A 319 -44.88 43.45 -8.13
CA GLU A 319 -44.43 42.20 -7.49
C GLU A 319 -42.90 42.18 -7.26
N GLU A 320 -42.50 41.78 -6.05
CA GLU A 320 -41.09 41.57 -5.66
C GLU A 320 -40.75 40.07 -5.77
N LEU A 321 -39.93 39.70 -6.76
CA LEU A 321 -39.58 38.30 -7.03
C LEU A 321 -38.37 37.86 -6.17
N THR A 322 -38.61 36.98 -5.20
CA THR A 322 -37.57 36.40 -4.33
C THR A 322 -37.53 34.88 -4.40
N PHE A 323 -36.34 34.30 -4.31
CA PHE A 323 -36.11 32.85 -4.27
C PHE A 323 -34.99 32.52 -3.27
N ASN A 324 -34.74 31.24 -3.02
CA ASN A 324 -33.63 30.78 -2.19
C ASN A 324 -32.96 29.54 -2.81
N GLY A 325 -31.72 29.27 -2.40
CA GLY A 325 -30.99 28.07 -2.80
C GLY A 325 -29.98 27.66 -1.74
N GLU A 326 -29.39 26.49 -1.93
CA GLU A 326 -28.31 25.94 -1.10
C GLU A 326 -27.21 25.39 -2.02
N GLU A 327 -25.96 25.72 -1.71
CA GLU A 327 -24.76 25.23 -2.39
C GLU A 327 -24.22 23.92 -1.77
N SER A 328 -23.52 23.14 -2.60
CA SER A 328 -22.68 22.02 -2.15
C SER A 328 -21.29 22.16 -2.75
N ASP A 329 -20.28 22.12 -1.88
CA ASP A 329 -18.87 22.23 -2.23
C ASP A 329 -18.35 21.11 -3.12
N ALA A 330 -17.27 21.38 -3.84
CA ALA A 330 -16.58 20.38 -4.62
C ALA A 330 -15.85 19.39 -3.70
N PHE A 331 -16.10 18.08 -3.87
CA PHE A 331 -15.56 17.05 -2.96
C PHE A 331 -14.05 16.81 -3.09
N CYS A 332 -13.44 17.19 -4.20
CA CYS A 332 -12.02 17.00 -4.51
C CYS A 332 -11.37 18.29 -5.01
N TYR A 333 -10.05 18.37 -4.87
CA TYR A 333 -9.27 19.45 -5.48
C TYR A 333 -9.40 19.42 -7.01
N GLN A 334 -9.71 20.56 -7.62
CA GLN A 334 -9.99 20.77 -9.05
C GLN A 334 -11.12 19.91 -9.63
N SER A 335 -12.02 19.35 -8.81
CA SER A 335 -13.20 18.66 -9.36
C SER A 335 -14.33 19.62 -9.73
N ASN A 336 -15.08 19.24 -10.76
CA ASN A 336 -16.29 19.91 -11.22
C ASN A 336 -17.53 19.15 -10.74
N ASN A 337 -17.69 19.00 -9.42
CA ASN A 337 -18.79 18.23 -8.81
C ASN A 337 -19.53 18.98 -7.70
N GLY A 338 -19.26 20.28 -7.53
CA GLY A 338 -20.12 21.15 -6.73
C GLY A 338 -21.47 21.35 -7.40
N THR A 339 -22.46 21.76 -6.61
CA THR A 339 -23.84 21.97 -7.08
C THR A 339 -24.47 23.19 -6.43
N ILE A 340 -25.43 23.82 -7.10
CA ILE A 340 -26.32 24.84 -6.51
C ILE A 340 -27.76 24.37 -6.73
N GLU A 341 -28.47 24.02 -5.65
CA GLU A 341 -29.89 23.67 -5.68
C GLU A 341 -30.75 24.91 -5.41
N LEU A 342 -31.72 25.17 -6.28
CA LEU A 342 -32.57 26.34 -6.25
C LEU A 342 -34.02 25.95 -5.98
N ASN A 343 -34.62 26.61 -4.99
CA ASN A 343 -35.98 26.41 -4.57
C ASN A 343 -36.88 27.47 -5.22
N SER A 344 -37.76 27.04 -6.13
CA SER A 344 -38.80 27.88 -6.71
C SER A 344 -39.82 28.31 -5.62
N PRO A 345 -40.15 29.60 -5.45
CA PRO A 345 -41.00 30.07 -4.36
C PRO A 345 -42.45 29.55 -4.43
N ASN A 346 -42.94 29.33 -5.65
CA ASN A 346 -44.29 28.87 -5.97
C ASN A 346 -44.28 28.11 -7.32
N ALA A 347 -45.44 27.60 -7.73
CA ALA A 347 -45.62 26.94 -9.02
C ALA A 347 -45.92 27.99 -10.11
N GLY A 348 -44.99 28.15 -11.05
CA GLY A 348 -45.03 29.04 -12.22
C GLY A 348 -43.92 28.63 -13.20
N ASP A 349 -43.80 29.29 -14.35
CA ASP A 349 -42.80 28.93 -15.36
C ASP A 349 -41.56 29.84 -15.23
N TRP A 350 -40.56 29.40 -14.46
CA TRP A 350 -39.35 30.15 -14.13
C TRP A 350 -38.22 29.89 -15.12
N THR A 351 -37.38 30.90 -15.35
CA THR A 351 -36.06 30.75 -16.00
C THR A 351 -34.98 31.09 -14.98
N PHE A 352 -34.13 30.12 -14.61
CA PHE A 352 -32.95 30.36 -13.77
C PHE A 352 -31.73 30.57 -14.65
N ASN A 353 -30.96 31.62 -14.39
CA ASN A 353 -29.71 31.93 -15.10
C ASN A 353 -28.52 31.88 -14.12
N LEU A 354 -27.51 31.08 -14.44
CA LEU A 354 -26.25 30.97 -13.70
C LEU A 354 -25.14 31.74 -14.41
N TYR A 355 -24.45 32.60 -13.68
CA TYR A 355 -23.33 33.41 -14.16
C TYR A 355 -22.04 33.11 -13.39
N ASP A 356 -20.89 33.29 -14.04
CA ASP A 356 -19.57 33.25 -13.41
C ASP A 356 -19.24 34.55 -12.65
N GLU A 357 -18.09 34.56 -11.96
CA GLU A 357 -17.55 35.75 -11.25
C GLU A 357 -17.39 37.01 -12.13
N ASN A 358 -17.39 36.86 -13.46
CA ASN A 358 -17.24 37.93 -14.45
C ASN A 358 -18.59 38.34 -15.07
N MET A 359 -19.72 37.87 -14.52
CA MET A 359 -21.09 38.04 -15.03
C MET A 359 -21.31 37.45 -16.44
N THR A 360 -20.56 36.39 -16.79
CA THR A 360 -20.77 35.63 -18.02
C THR A 360 -21.79 34.52 -17.77
N LEU A 361 -22.86 34.48 -18.57
CA LEU A 361 -23.86 33.40 -18.50
C LEU A 361 -23.22 32.03 -18.81
N ILE A 362 -23.24 31.13 -17.83
CA ILE A 362 -22.76 29.74 -17.94
C ILE A 362 -23.90 28.86 -18.47
N GLN A 363 -25.05 28.91 -17.81
CA GLN A 363 -26.21 28.07 -18.09
C GLN A 363 -27.51 28.83 -17.80
N SER A 364 -28.57 28.50 -18.54
CA SER A 364 -29.92 29.00 -18.36
C SER A 364 -30.86 27.82 -18.51
N GLU A 365 -31.83 27.65 -17.60
CA GLU A 365 -32.77 26.53 -17.60
C GLU A 365 -34.19 27.00 -17.28
N GLN A 366 -35.20 26.39 -17.91
CA GLN A 366 -36.61 26.72 -17.70
C GLN A 366 -37.32 25.57 -16.96
N THR A 367 -37.99 25.89 -15.84
CA THR A 367 -38.57 24.88 -14.92
C THR A 367 -39.75 25.47 -14.14
N ASN A 368 -40.63 24.58 -13.66
CA ASN A 368 -41.74 24.93 -12.75
C ASN A 368 -41.63 24.30 -11.35
N GLN A 369 -40.44 23.78 -11.04
CA GLN A 369 -40.05 23.11 -9.80
C GLN A 369 -38.62 23.51 -9.45
N THR A 370 -38.14 23.01 -8.30
CA THR A 370 -36.74 23.15 -7.89
C THR A 370 -35.79 22.62 -8.97
N PHE A 371 -34.61 23.25 -9.09
CA PHE A 371 -33.63 22.91 -10.10
C PHE A 371 -32.21 22.99 -9.54
N THR A 372 -31.34 22.08 -9.98
CA THR A 372 -29.96 22.00 -9.51
C THR A 372 -29.01 22.25 -10.67
N PHE A 373 -28.19 23.30 -10.55
CA PHE A 373 -27.01 23.44 -11.38
C PHE A 373 -25.96 22.43 -10.90
N GLU A 374 -25.67 21.43 -11.74
CA GLU A 374 -24.69 20.39 -11.48
C GLU A 374 -23.36 20.67 -12.18
N SER A 375 -22.32 19.90 -11.80
CA SER A 375 -21.01 19.88 -12.45
C SER A 375 -20.20 21.18 -12.35
N LEU A 376 -20.37 21.92 -11.25
CA LEU A 376 -19.67 23.19 -11.00
C LEU A 376 -18.30 22.96 -10.34
N SER A 377 -17.32 23.79 -10.72
CA SER A 377 -16.00 23.84 -10.09
C SER A 377 -16.04 24.75 -8.86
N ALA A 378 -14.97 24.77 -8.05
CA ALA A 378 -14.82 25.81 -7.04
C ALA A 378 -14.74 27.21 -7.69
N GLY A 379 -15.42 28.19 -7.08
CA GLY A 379 -15.56 29.53 -7.62
C GLY A 379 -16.76 30.29 -7.06
N ILE A 380 -16.88 31.56 -7.43
CA ILE A 380 -18.02 32.42 -7.11
C ILE A 380 -19.00 32.37 -8.29
N TYR A 381 -20.26 32.15 -7.97
CA TYR A 381 -21.37 32.07 -8.92
C TYR A 381 -22.48 33.05 -8.53
N PHE A 382 -23.13 33.62 -9.54
CA PHE A 382 -24.32 34.46 -9.36
C PHE A 382 -25.52 33.79 -10.03
N VAL A 383 -26.68 33.83 -9.38
CA VAL A 383 -27.93 33.31 -9.93
C VAL A 383 -29.00 34.40 -9.87
N ASN A 384 -29.73 34.60 -10.97
CA ASN A 384 -31.02 35.28 -10.94
C ASN A 384 -32.13 34.37 -11.50
N MET A 385 -33.36 34.70 -11.15
CA MET A 385 -34.58 34.03 -11.60
C MET A 385 -35.42 35.02 -12.41
N THR A 386 -36.01 34.55 -13.50
CA THR A 386 -36.95 35.33 -14.32
C THR A 386 -38.30 34.63 -14.40
N ASP A 387 -39.38 35.33 -14.09
CA ASP A 387 -40.74 34.93 -14.41
C ASP A 387 -41.00 35.14 -15.92
N LEU A 388 -41.58 34.13 -16.59
CA LEU A 388 -41.93 34.21 -18.00
C LEU A 388 -43.29 34.87 -18.27
N GLU A 389 -44.15 35.04 -17.26
CA GLU A 389 -45.47 35.68 -17.43
C GLU A 389 -45.39 37.20 -17.21
N SER A 390 -44.77 37.66 -16.12
CA SER A 390 -44.53 39.09 -15.85
C SER A 390 -43.25 39.67 -16.48
N GLU A 391 -42.45 38.85 -17.15
CA GLU A 391 -41.05 39.13 -17.56
C GLU A 391 -40.13 39.55 -16.38
N CYS A 392 -40.53 39.29 -15.13
CA CYS A 392 -39.87 39.89 -13.98
C CYS A 392 -38.60 39.18 -13.53
N ILE A 393 -37.55 39.94 -13.21
CA ILE A 393 -36.22 39.43 -12.86
C ILE A 393 -35.91 39.74 -11.40
N SER A 394 -35.52 38.72 -10.63
CA SER A 394 -35.07 38.86 -9.24
C SER A 394 -33.70 39.54 -9.13
N ASP A 395 -33.37 40.01 -7.93
CA ASP A 395 -31.97 40.28 -7.57
C ASP A 395 -31.10 39.02 -7.71
N GLU A 396 -29.78 39.23 -7.82
CA GLU A 396 -28.76 38.19 -7.96
C GLU A 396 -28.34 37.63 -6.59
N ILE A 397 -28.44 36.31 -6.41
CA ILE A 397 -27.92 35.60 -5.23
C ILE A 397 -26.50 35.11 -5.53
N LEU A 398 -25.58 35.39 -4.62
CA LEU A 398 -24.19 34.92 -4.66
C LEU A 398 -24.08 33.56 -3.96
N PHE A 399 -23.42 32.61 -4.62
CA PHE A 399 -22.99 31.33 -4.06
C PHE A 399 -21.46 31.19 -4.20
N GLU A 400 -20.78 30.69 -3.17
CA GLU A 400 -19.34 30.42 -3.18
C GLU A 400 -19.13 28.91 -3.01
N ILE A 401 -18.71 28.23 -4.07
CA ILE A 401 -18.34 26.80 -4.02
C ILE A 401 -16.86 26.73 -3.69
N ILE A 402 -16.49 26.10 -2.58
CA ILE A 402 -15.09 25.84 -2.23
C ILE A 402 -14.67 24.41 -2.59
N GLU A 403 -13.35 24.17 -2.60
CA GLU A 403 -12.73 22.85 -2.77
C GLU A 403 -11.72 22.60 -1.64
N PRO A 404 -11.46 21.32 -1.27
CA PRO A 404 -10.35 21.00 -0.39
C PRO A 404 -9.01 21.30 -1.07
N SER A 405 -8.00 21.67 -0.28
CA SER A 405 -6.63 21.86 -0.76
C SER A 405 -6.06 20.58 -1.39
N GLU A 406 -5.21 20.72 -2.41
CA GLU A 406 -4.46 19.62 -3.06
C GLU A 406 -3.85 18.61 -2.07
N VAL A 407 -4.03 17.31 -2.35
CA VAL A 407 -3.35 16.24 -1.60
C VAL A 407 -1.87 16.29 -1.95
N SER A 408 -1.02 16.42 -0.93
CA SER A 408 0.43 16.38 -1.05
C SER A 408 1.01 15.35 -0.11
N SER A 409 2.09 14.68 -0.54
CA SER A 409 2.80 13.72 0.29
C SER A 409 4.30 13.94 0.28
N LEU A 410 4.93 13.68 1.41
CA LEU A 410 6.38 13.61 1.56
C LEU A 410 6.73 12.20 2.01
N HIS A 411 7.74 11.59 1.41
CA HIS A 411 8.24 10.29 1.83
C HIS A 411 9.69 10.34 2.32
N THR A 412 10.03 9.40 3.20
CA THR A 412 11.40 9.09 3.62
C THR A 412 11.61 7.59 3.43
N ILE A 413 12.70 7.22 2.75
CA ILE A 413 13.04 5.83 2.40
C ILE A 413 14.22 5.41 3.29
N ASN A 414 14.15 4.19 3.82
CA ASN A 414 15.31 3.48 4.33
C ASN A 414 15.58 2.32 3.38
N ASP A 415 16.80 2.26 2.84
CA ASP A 415 17.26 1.18 1.97
C ASP A 415 17.46 -0.12 2.75
N VAL A 416 17.55 -1.24 2.03
CA VAL A 416 17.79 -2.56 2.64
C VAL A 416 19.22 -2.61 3.21
N LEU A 417 19.40 -3.15 4.41
CA LEU A 417 20.70 -3.16 5.08
C LEU A 417 21.66 -4.24 4.59
N CYS A 418 21.14 -5.35 4.06
CA CYS A 418 21.90 -6.48 3.51
C CYS A 418 21.49 -6.81 2.06
N PHE A 419 22.41 -7.39 1.30
CA PHE A 419 22.13 -7.92 -0.05
C PHE A 419 21.06 -9.04 0.02
N GLU A 420 20.13 -9.07 -0.94
CA GLU A 420 18.90 -9.90 -0.92
C GLU A 420 18.00 -9.73 0.34
N GLY A 421 18.26 -8.71 1.17
CA GLY A 421 17.48 -8.45 2.38
C GLY A 421 16.05 -7.96 2.12
N SER A 422 15.29 -7.81 3.21
CA SER A 422 13.88 -7.42 3.18
C SER A 422 13.50 -6.47 4.32
N ASP A 423 14.42 -5.64 4.80
CA ASP A 423 14.21 -4.70 5.93
C ASP A 423 14.09 -3.24 5.49
N GLY A 424 14.06 -2.99 4.17
CA GLY A 424 13.77 -1.70 3.58
C GLY A 424 12.38 -1.19 4.00
N SER A 425 12.22 0.13 4.03
CA SER A 425 10.97 0.76 4.44
C SER A 425 10.75 2.13 3.81
N ILE A 426 9.48 2.53 3.76
CA ILE A 426 9.08 3.89 3.40
C ILE A 426 8.08 4.44 4.43
N THR A 427 8.40 5.63 4.95
CA THR A 427 7.49 6.44 5.76
C THR A 427 6.87 7.50 4.86
N ILE A 428 5.54 7.68 4.93
CA ILE A 428 4.79 8.62 4.11
C ILE A 428 3.96 9.54 5.02
N GLU A 429 4.15 10.85 4.86
CA GLU A 429 3.42 11.92 5.53
C GLU A 429 2.50 12.63 4.53
N ILE A 430 1.20 12.76 4.83
CA ILE A 430 0.15 13.20 3.91
C ILE A 430 -0.54 14.47 4.46
N ASN A 431 -0.71 15.47 3.60
CA ASN A 431 -1.36 16.75 3.90
C ASN A 431 -2.34 17.13 2.78
N GLY A 432 -3.35 17.95 3.09
CA GLY A 432 -4.41 18.34 2.14
C GLY A 432 -5.48 17.26 1.94
N GLY A 433 -6.43 17.47 1.03
CA GLY A 433 -7.60 16.61 0.83
C GLY A 433 -8.49 16.46 2.07
N THR A 434 -9.32 15.41 2.07
CA THR A 434 -10.25 15.08 3.16
C THR A 434 -9.79 13.82 3.90
N PRO A 435 -9.30 13.89 5.15
CA PRO A 435 -8.92 12.71 5.92
C PRO A 435 -10.14 11.88 6.38
N PRO A 436 -9.99 10.57 6.67
CA PRO A 436 -8.76 9.78 6.62
C PRO A 436 -8.33 9.40 5.19
N TYR A 437 -7.02 9.26 4.97
CA TYR A 437 -6.46 8.79 3.70
C TYR A 437 -6.22 7.28 3.72
N ALA A 438 -6.50 6.61 2.61
CA ALA A 438 -6.08 5.24 2.33
C ALA A 438 -4.92 5.26 1.32
N THR A 439 -3.76 4.74 1.72
CA THR A 439 -2.59 4.66 0.84
C THR A 439 -2.31 3.21 0.47
N PHE A 440 -2.04 3.01 -0.82
CA PHE A 440 -1.74 1.72 -1.43
C PHE A 440 -0.29 1.75 -1.90
N ILE A 441 0.47 0.68 -1.65
CA ILE A 441 1.83 0.51 -2.14
C ILE A 441 1.89 -0.68 -3.10
N GLY A 442 2.59 -0.53 -4.22
CA GLY A 442 2.71 -1.53 -5.28
C GLY A 442 4.10 -1.54 -5.92
N ASN A 443 4.34 -2.54 -6.76
CA ASN A 443 5.46 -2.63 -7.68
C ASN A 443 5.05 -3.36 -8.98
N ASP A 444 5.97 -3.46 -9.95
CA ASP A 444 5.74 -4.06 -11.28
C ASP A 444 5.20 -5.52 -11.25
N THR A 445 5.43 -6.25 -10.15
CA THR A 445 5.05 -7.67 -10.01
C THR A 445 3.85 -7.89 -9.10
N ASN A 446 3.63 -6.99 -8.13
CA ASN A 446 2.47 -6.97 -7.26
C ASN A 446 1.96 -5.52 -7.12
N PRO A 447 0.89 -5.12 -7.84
CA PRO A 447 0.37 -3.76 -7.81
C PRO A 447 -0.39 -3.40 -6.53
N ASN A 448 -0.57 -4.34 -5.58
CA ASN A 448 -1.11 -4.05 -4.25
C ASN A 448 -0.45 -4.96 -3.21
N ILE A 449 0.70 -4.51 -2.72
CA ILE A 449 1.49 -5.18 -1.67
C ILE A 449 0.81 -5.00 -0.32
N ALA A 450 0.39 -3.77 -0.02
CA ALA A 450 -0.31 -3.43 1.21
C ALA A 450 -1.18 -2.18 1.05
N THR A 451 -2.12 -2.01 1.98
CA THR A 451 -2.95 -0.81 2.12
C THR A 451 -2.94 -0.39 3.59
N GLN A 452 -2.72 0.89 3.88
CA GLN A 452 -2.82 1.46 5.23
C GLN A 452 -3.71 2.70 5.24
N ILE A 453 -4.28 3.02 6.41
CA ILE A 453 -5.14 4.19 6.60
C ILE A 453 -4.52 5.09 7.67
N GLY A 454 -4.28 6.36 7.33
CA GLY A 454 -3.66 7.33 8.23
C GLY A 454 -3.04 8.52 7.48
N SER A 455 -2.65 9.56 8.22
CA SER A 455 -1.91 10.73 7.70
C SER A 455 -0.39 10.60 7.80
N SER A 456 0.08 9.67 8.64
CA SER A 456 1.47 9.27 8.82
C SER A 456 1.46 7.75 8.87
N ILE A 457 2.14 7.11 7.92
CA ILE A 457 2.14 5.64 7.74
C ILE A 457 3.53 5.15 7.40
N ILE A 458 3.81 3.88 7.74
CA ILE A 458 5.09 3.24 7.50
C ILE A 458 4.83 1.88 6.85
N PHE A 459 5.36 1.66 5.66
CA PHE A 459 5.46 0.34 5.06
C PHE A 459 6.87 -0.18 5.32
N ASP A 460 6.97 -1.25 6.09
CA ASP A 460 8.21 -1.94 6.43
C ASP A 460 8.28 -3.32 5.76
N ASN A 461 9.37 -4.03 6.02
CA ASN A 461 9.63 -5.38 5.50
C ASN A 461 9.66 -5.46 3.96
N LEU A 462 10.20 -4.44 3.29
CA LEU A 462 10.30 -4.35 1.84
C LEU A 462 11.68 -4.81 1.35
N ASN A 463 11.70 -5.55 0.24
CA ASN A 463 12.92 -5.88 -0.50
C ASN A 463 13.44 -4.66 -1.28
N ALA A 464 14.65 -4.76 -1.82
CA ALA A 464 15.16 -3.78 -2.77
C ALA A 464 14.38 -3.85 -4.09
N GLY A 465 14.19 -2.69 -4.74
CA GLY A 465 13.47 -2.60 -6.01
C GLY A 465 12.73 -1.29 -6.22
N ASN A 466 12.09 -1.17 -7.38
CA ASN A 466 11.21 -0.05 -7.71
C ASN A 466 9.84 -0.28 -7.08
N TYR A 467 9.32 0.75 -6.43
CA TYR A 467 8.00 0.78 -5.82
C TYR A 467 7.27 2.05 -6.24
N TYR A 468 5.96 2.03 -6.08
CA TYR A 468 5.13 3.22 -6.15
C TYR A 468 4.10 3.20 -5.02
N TYR A 469 3.62 4.37 -4.62
CA TYR A 469 2.43 4.48 -3.80
C TYR A 469 1.42 5.43 -4.41
N THR A 470 0.15 5.23 -4.05
CA THR A 470 -0.97 6.10 -4.41
C THR A 470 -1.79 6.39 -3.17
N VAL A 471 -2.13 7.67 -2.97
CA VAL A 471 -2.96 8.13 -1.85
C VAL A 471 -4.38 8.38 -2.36
N ILE A 472 -5.38 7.90 -1.62
CA ILE A 472 -6.79 8.19 -1.82
C ILE A 472 -7.31 8.87 -0.56
N ASP A 473 -8.02 9.97 -0.69
CA ASP A 473 -8.68 10.61 0.47
C ASP A 473 -10.04 9.95 0.81
N ASN A 474 -10.70 10.40 1.87
CA ASN A 474 -11.96 9.82 2.33
C ASN A 474 -13.12 9.99 1.32
N ASN A 475 -13.04 10.98 0.42
CA ASN A 475 -14.03 11.23 -0.60
C ASN A 475 -13.77 10.41 -1.88
N GLY A 476 -12.70 9.62 -1.91
CA GLY A 476 -12.29 8.82 -3.07
C GLY A 476 -11.50 9.62 -4.09
N CYS A 477 -10.98 10.80 -3.72
CA CYS A 477 -10.25 11.67 -4.62
C CYS A 477 -8.89 11.06 -5.00
N LEU A 478 -8.72 10.83 -6.30
CA LEU A 478 -7.54 10.28 -6.97
C LEU A 478 -7.22 11.19 -8.15
N VAL A 479 -6.04 11.80 -8.20
CA VAL A 479 -5.59 12.42 -9.46
C VAL A 479 -5.00 11.32 -10.34
N ASN A 480 -5.48 11.25 -11.59
CA ASN A 480 -4.99 10.25 -12.56
C ASN A 480 -3.52 10.55 -12.92
N GLY A 481 -2.60 9.76 -12.35
CA GLY A 481 -1.15 9.93 -12.54
C GLY A 481 -0.34 10.05 -11.24
N ASP A 482 -0.99 10.11 -10.07
CA ASP A 482 -0.35 10.27 -8.74
C ASP A 482 0.34 9.00 -8.20
N GLU A 483 0.91 8.16 -9.07
CA GLU A 483 1.83 7.11 -8.64
C GLU A 483 3.18 7.77 -8.30
N VAL A 484 3.46 7.89 -7.00
CA VAL A 484 4.76 8.41 -6.54
C VAL A 484 5.76 7.27 -6.56
N PHE A 485 6.58 7.23 -7.61
CA PHE A 485 7.63 6.23 -7.79
C PHE A 485 8.86 6.51 -6.93
N PHE A 486 9.44 5.44 -6.38
CA PHE A 486 10.68 5.48 -5.62
C PHE A 486 11.46 4.16 -5.76
N LEU A 487 12.74 4.20 -5.38
CA LEU A 487 13.65 3.06 -5.39
C LEU A 487 14.10 2.79 -3.95
N ILE A 488 13.93 1.56 -3.49
CA ILE A 488 14.65 1.04 -2.32
C ILE A 488 15.92 0.40 -2.86
N ASN A 489 17.08 0.95 -2.52
CA ASN A 489 18.37 0.44 -2.98
C ASN A 489 18.71 -0.89 -2.31
N GLU A 490 19.48 -1.70 -3.03
CA GLU A 490 20.08 -2.93 -2.51
C GLU A 490 21.47 -2.62 -1.95
N ALA A 491 21.80 -3.20 -0.79
CA ALA A 491 23.16 -3.13 -0.25
C ALA A 491 24.13 -3.95 -1.10
N THR A 492 25.40 -3.54 -1.17
CA THR A 492 26.43 -4.32 -1.87
C THR A 492 26.67 -5.67 -1.21
N GLU A 493 26.68 -6.75 -2.00
CA GLU A 493 26.95 -8.13 -1.53
C GLU A 493 28.23 -8.23 -0.69
N LEU A 494 28.12 -8.78 0.52
CA LEU A 494 29.27 -9.04 1.39
C LEU A 494 30.00 -10.29 0.91
N THR A 495 31.20 -10.09 0.37
CA THR A 495 32.04 -11.15 -0.18
C THR A 495 33.38 -11.20 0.55
N VAL A 496 33.87 -12.41 0.79
CA VAL A 496 35.21 -12.67 1.31
C VAL A 496 35.97 -13.48 0.26
N ASN A 497 37.18 -13.03 -0.07
CA ASN A 497 38.06 -13.67 -1.05
C ASN A 497 39.34 -14.14 -0.36
N LEU A 498 39.86 -15.28 -0.82
CA LEU A 498 41.22 -15.71 -0.50
C LEU A 498 42.20 -14.88 -1.35
N ASP A 499 43.06 -14.12 -0.69
CA ASP A 499 44.09 -13.31 -1.36
C ASP A 499 45.38 -14.11 -1.55
N ASP A 500 45.81 -14.83 -0.50
CA ASP A 500 47.02 -15.65 -0.48
C ASP A 500 46.97 -16.70 0.65
N ASN A 501 47.60 -17.86 0.48
CA ASN A 501 47.83 -18.82 1.55
C ASN A 501 49.09 -19.66 1.29
N ASP A 502 49.67 -20.21 2.36
CA ASP A 502 50.74 -21.20 2.27
C ASP A 502 50.51 -22.34 3.28
N GLY A 503 50.99 -23.52 2.91
CA GLY A 503 50.91 -24.73 3.72
C GLY A 503 51.85 -24.70 4.92
N VAL A 504 51.78 -25.74 5.76
CA VAL A 504 52.78 -25.96 6.81
C VAL A 504 54.04 -26.62 6.23
N SER A 505 55.23 -26.24 6.72
CA SER A 505 56.49 -26.78 6.19
C SER A 505 56.68 -28.27 6.51
N CYS A 506 56.24 -28.70 7.69
CA CYS A 506 56.40 -30.07 8.18
C CYS A 506 55.08 -30.62 8.72
N ASP A 507 54.99 -31.95 8.80
CA ASP A 507 53.95 -32.64 9.58
C ASP A 507 53.92 -32.10 11.02
N ASN A 508 52.73 -31.72 11.50
CA ASN A 508 52.47 -31.05 12.78
C ASN A 508 53.12 -29.67 12.98
N ALA A 509 53.66 -29.01 11.94
CA ALA A 509 54.14 -27.63 12.06
C ALA A 509 53.01 -26.61 12.20
N GLN A 510 53.35 -25.40 12.67
CA GLN A 510 52.44 -24.29 12.90
C GLN A 510 53.03 -23.00 12.31
N ASP A 511 53.31 -23.03 11.01
CA ASP A 511 53.93 -21.94 10.24
C ASP A 511 53.17 -21.54 8.98
N GLY A 512 52.06 -22.23 8.66
CA GLY A 512 51.15 -21.83 7.58
C GLY A 512 50.41 -20.52 7.87
N PHE A 513 49.77 -19.97 6.84
CA PHE A 513 48.97 -18.74 6.94
C PHE A 513 47.84 -18.68 5.90
N ILE A 514 46.84 -17.84 6.19
CA ILE A 514 45.77 -17.43 5.28
C ILE A 514 45.63 -15.90 5.35
N ASN A 515 45.70 -15.25 4.19
CA ASN A 515 45.36 -13.84 4.02
C ASN A 515 44.07 -13.72 3.20
N ILE A 516 43.15 -12.84 3.61
CA ILE A 516 41.85 -12.63 2.95
C ILE A 516 41.59 -11.16 2.64
N SER A 517 40.65 -10.89 1.73
CA SER A 517 40.07 -9.56 1.57
C SER A 517 38.54 -9.60 1.59
N VAL A 518 37.94 -8.66 2.32
CA VAL A 518 36.48 -8.46 2.39
C VAL A 518 36.06 -7.30 1.50
N ASN A 519 35.04 -7.51 0.67
CA ASN A 519 34.49 -6.53 -0.26
C ASN A 519 32.96 -6.47 -0.14
N GLY A 520 32.38 -5.28 -0.27
CA GLY A 520 30.94 -5.05 -0.11
C GLY A 520 30.49 -5.08 1.35
N GLY A 521 29.19 -5.24 1.60
CA GLY A 521 28.57 -5.00 2.90
C GLY A 521 28.80 -3.58 3.45
N THR A 522 28.60 -3.42 4.75
CA THR A 522 28.80 -2.18 5.50
C THR A 522 30.10 -2.25 6.32
N PRO A 523 31.10 -1.38 6.06
CA PRO A 523 32.40 -1.43 6.71
C PRO A 523 32.35 -1.42 8.25
N ASN A 524 33.40 -1.95 8.89
CA ASN A 524 33.48 -2.40 10.29
C ASN A 524 33.03 -3.87 10.45
N TYR A 525 33.75 -4.75 9.75
CA TYR A 525 33.58 -6.20 9.81
C TYR A 525 34.14 -6.80 11.10
N THR A 526 33.60 -7.95 11.48
CA THR A 526 34.13 -8.83 12.52
C THR A 526 34.40 -10.22 11.94
N TYR A 527 35.55 -10.79 12.28
CA TYR A 527 36.00 -12.09 11.83
C TYR A 527 35.82 -13.15 12.93
N SER A 528 35.45 -14.36 12.54
CA SER A 528 35.38 -15.53 13.42
C SER A 528 35.89 -16.75 12.68
N TRP A 529 37.18 -16.99 12.77
CA TRP A 529 37.84 -18.20 12.28
C TRP A 529 37.59 -19.39 13.21
N PHE A 530 37.38 -20.57 12.64
CA PHE A 530 37.35 -21.84 13.36
C PHE A 530 37.83 -23.01 12.47
N ASN A 531 38.31 -24.09 13.10
CA ASN A 531 38.51 -25.39 12.46
C ASN A 531 37.95 -26.52 13.34
N ASP A 532 37.89 -27.75 12.82
CA ASP A 532 37.35 -28.92 13.55
C ASP A 532 38.21 -29.32 14.77
N ASP A 533 39.51 -28.97 14.79
CA ASP A 533 40.45 -29.23 15.88
C ASP A 533 40.39 -28.20 17.02
N GLY A 534 39.52 -27.19 16.92
CA GLY A 534 39.25 -26.21 17.97
C GLY A 534 40.14 -24.96 17.97
N PHE A 535 40.77 -24.64 16.83
CA PHE A 535 41.33 -23.31 16.58
C PHE A 535 40.23 -22.25 16.59
N PHE A 536 40.53 -21.05 17.09
CA PHE A 536 39.67 -19.87 16.98
C PHE A 536 40.51 -18.60 16.85
N SER A 537 40.12 -17.68 15.96
CA SER A 537 40.69 -16.33 15.86
C SER A 537 39.65 -15.29 15.45
N SER A 538 39.91 -14.02 15.76
CA SER A 538 39.11 -12.86 15.36
C SER A 538 39.89 -11.84 14.53
N ASP A 539 41.11 -12.18 14.13
CA ASP A 539 41.91 -11.38 13.19
C ASP A 539 41.43 -11.61 11.75
N GLU A 540 41.67 -10.63 10.87
CA GLU A 540 41.34 -10.72 9.43
C GLU A 540 42.17 -11.82 8.77
N ASP A 541 43.49 -11.62 8.75
CA ASP A 541 44.48 -12.60 8.35
C ASP A 541 44.91 -13.48 9.54
N ILE A 542 45.16 -14.76 9.31
CA ILE A 542 45.64 -15.71 10.32
C ILE A 542 46.96 -16.35 9.91
N SER A 543 47.85 -16.56 10.87
CA SER A 543 49.17 -17.16 10.67
C SER A 543 49.56 -18.00 11.88
N GLN A 544 50.64 -18.78 11.73
CA GLN A 544 51.07 -19.77 12.72
C GLN A 544 50.02 -20.88 12.94
N ILE A 545 49.38 -21.30 11.85
CA ILE A 545 48.33 -22.31 11.84
C ILE A 545 48.86 -23.67 11.36
N ALA A 546 48.24 -24.75 11.84
CA ALA A 546 48.55 -26.11 11.41
C ALA A 546 47.88 -26.46 10.07
N GLY A 547 48.24 -27.59 9.46
CA GLY A 547 47.49 -28.18 8.35
C GLY A 547 46.01 -28.42 8.73
N GLY A 548 45.11 -28.36 7.76
CA GLY A 548 43.68 -28.59 7.97
C GLY A 548 42.74 -27.57 7.31
N THR A 549 41.44 -27.72 7.53
CA THR A 549 40.41 -26.85 6.93
C THR A 549 39.95 -25.77 7.90
N TYR A 550 40.16 -24.51 7.53
CA TYR A 550 39.77 -23.34 8.30
C TYR A 550 38.56 -22.68 7.66
N THR A 551 37.56 -22.32 8.47
CA THR A 551 36.40 -21.56 8.02
C THR A 551 36.37 -20.20 8.70
N VAL A 552 36.29 -19.14 7.92
CA VAL A 552 36.00 -17.79 8.43
C VAL A 552 34.53 -17.49 8.25
N ASN A 553 33.88 -17.04 9.33
CA ASN A 553 32.64 -16.29 9.25
C ASN A 553 32.99 -14.81 9.33
N VAL A 554 32.50 -14.02 8.37
CA VAL A 554 32.64 -12.56 8.33
C VAL A 554 31.25 -11.96 8.53
N ILE A 555 31.13 -11.05 9.49
CA ILE A 555 29.89 -10.33 9.79
C ILE A 555 30.16 -8.83 9.67
N ASP A 556 29.31 -8.10 8.97
CA ASP A 556 29.45 -6.65 8.78
C ASP A 556 28.78 -5.81 9.89
N GLN A 557 28.83 -4.47 9.78
CA GLN A 557 28.23 -3.59 10.80
C GLN A 557 26.70 -3.74 10.94
N ASN A 558 26.01 -4.19 9.89
CA ASN A 558 24.55 -4.39 9.86
C ASN A 558 24.13 -5.84 10.20
N PHE A 559 25.07 -6.68 10.63
CA PHE A 559 24.87 -8.11 10.88
C PHE A 559 24.59 -8.95 9.61
N CYS A 560 25.02 -8.48 8.44
CA CYS A 560 25.06 -9.30 7.23
C CYS A 560 26.21 -10.31 7.36
N GLU A 561 25.96 -11.60 7.13
CA GLU A 561 26.92 -12.69 7.35
C GLU A 561 27.33 -13.35 6.03
N THR A 562 28.62 -13.71 5.90
CA THR A 562 29.16 -14.57 4.83
C THR A 562 30.22 -15.51 5.39
N SER A 563 30.56 -16.57 4.67
CA SER A 563 31.60 -17.50 5.09
C SER A 563 32.41 -18.09 3.95
N LEU A 564 33.67 -18.41 4.24
CA LEU A 564 34.61 -19.04 3.31
C LEU A 564 35.39 -20.13 4.03
N SER A 565 35.53 -21.28 3.37
CA SER A 565 36.26 -22.44 3.89
C SER A 565 37.49 -22.69 3.02
N ILE A 566 38.65 -22.82 3.64
CA ILE A 566 39.97 -22.86 3.02
C ILE A 566 40.75 -24.05 3.59
N GLU A 567 41.31 -24.87 2.70
CA GLU A 567 42.16 -26.00 3.05
C GLU A 567 43.63 -25.55 3.05
N ILE A 568 44.32 -25.78 4.18
CA ILE A 568 45.77 -25.59 4.34
C ILE A 568 46.44 -26.94 4.23
N GLY A 569 47.28 -27.07 3.20
CA GLY A 569 48.02 -28.29 2.92
C GLY A 569 49.09 -28.57 3.97
N GLU A 570 49.36 -29.85 4.16
CA GLU A 570 50.42 -30.41 4.99
C GLU A 570 51.23 -31.40 4.15
N ASN A 571 52.55 -31.41 4.34
CA ASN A 571 53.42 -32.34 3.62
C ASN A 571 53.25 -33.77 4.15
N GLU A 572 53.40 -34.77 3.27
CA GLU A 572 53.37 -36.18 3.68
C GLU A 572 54.45 -36.43 4.75
N ALA A 573 54.09 -37.01 5.90
CA ALA A 573 55.02 -37.22 7.00
C ALA A 573 56.24 -38.06 6.57
N MET A 574 57.44 -37.60 6.93
CA MET A 574 58.67 -38.35 6.68
C MET A 574 58.78 -39.55 7.63
N ILE A 575 59.04 -40.72 7.09
CA ILE A 575 59.34 -41.95 7.82
C ILE A 575 60.72 -42.48 7.42
N ILE A 576 61.38 -43.18 8.35
CA ILE A 576 62.62 -43.90 8.08
C ILE A 576 62.47 -45.40 8.34
N GLU A 577 63.12 -46.21 7.49
CA GLU A 577 63.33 -47.64 7.68
C GLU A 577 64.82 -47.91 7.83
N THR A 578 65.23 -48.41 9.00
CA THR A 578 66.63 -48.72 9.29
C THR A 578 66.92 -50.23 9.21
N THR A 579 68.10 -50.55 8.68
CA THR A 579 68.71 -51.88 8.69
C THR A 579 70.13 -51.79 9.25
N ILE A 580 70.52 -52.75 10.08
CA ILE A 580 71.82 -52.78 10.76
C ILE A 580 72.55 -54.10 10.49
N ASP A 581 73.87 -54.06 10.40
CA ASP A 581 74.71 -55.24 10.55
C ASP A 581 74.85 -55.55 12.05
N GLU A 582 74.46 -56.74 12.48
CA GLU A 582 74.73 -57.27 13.82
C GLU A 582 76.15 -57.90 13.87
N CYS A 583 76.66 -58.17 15.08
CA CYS A 583 77.92 -58.91 15.29
C CYS A 583 79.17 -58.21 14.75
N VAL A 584 79.40 -56.95 15.14
CA VAL A 584 80.44 -56.10 14.53
C VAL A 584 81.72 -56.03 15.37
N ASN A 585 82.85 -56.02 14.68
CA ASN A 585 84.19 -55.78 15.24
C ASN A 585 84.72 -54.43 14.71
N ASN A 586 84.11 -53.34 15.18
CA ASN A 586 84.33 -51.94 14.73
C ASN A 586 84.24 -51.74 13.21
N ASN A 587 83.43 -52.57 12.55
CA ASN A 587 83.22 -52.58 11.11
C ASN A 587 81.74 -52.51 10.71
N GLY A 588 80.85 -52.13 11.64
CA GLY A 588 79.41 -52.16 11.43
C GLY A 588 78.91 -51.21 10.35
N MET A 589 77.75 -51.55 9.80
CA MET A 589 77.03 -50.75 8.81
C MET A 589 75.61 -50.49 9.30
N ILE A 590 75.14 -49.25 9.12
CA ILE A 590 73.72 -48.89 9.26
C ILE A 590 73.29 -48.36 7.90
N THR A 591 72.20 -48.88 7.35
CA THR A 591 71.54 -48.36 6.14
C THR A 591 70.13 -47.90 6.48
N VAL A 592 69.86 -46.63 6.23
CA VAL A 592 68.60 -45.93 6.48
C VAL A 592 67.97 -45.53 5.15
N ASN A 593 66.68 -45.79 4.96
CA ASN A 593 65.91 -45.28 3.82
C ASN A 593 64.83 -44.33 4.34
N ALA A 594 64.70 -43.14 3.74
CA ALA A 594 63.62 -42.20 4.03
C ALA A 594 62.54 -42.25 2.95
N PHE A 595 61.28 -42.11 3.37
CA PHE A 595 60.09 -42.01 2.52
C PHE A 595 59.18 -40.90 3.07
N GLY A 596 58.37 -40.25 2.22
CA GLY A 596 57.62 -39.04 2.62
C GLY A 596 58.54 -37.83 2.83
N GLY A 597 57.99 -36.71 3.30
CA GLY A 597 58.70 -35.43 3.41
C GLY A 597 59.04 -34.80 2.05
N GLN A 598 59.75 -33.68 2.09
CA GLN A 598 60.27 -33.00 0.90
C GLN A 598 61.61 -33.64 0.45
N PRO A 599 61.69 -34.24 -0.76
CA PRO A 599 62.90 -34.96 -1.19
C PRO A 599 64.18 -34.12 -1.22
N ASP A 600 65.30 -34.79 -0.93
CA ASP A 600 66.67 -34.31 -0.61
C ASP A 600 66.96 -34.44 0.89
N TYR A 601 67.26 -35.66 1.33
CA TYR A 601 67.45 -36.00 2.75
C TYR A 601 68.90 -35.88 3.23
N LEU A 602 69.07 -35.50 4.50
CA LEU A 602 70.32 -35.50 5.25
C LEU A 602 70.17 -36.41 6.48
N PHE A 603 71.02 -37.42 6.61
CA PHE A 603 71.02 -38.37 7.72
C PHE A 603 72.19 -38.10 8.65
N GLU A 604 71.92 -37.95 9.94
CA GLU A 604 72.91 -37.85 11.00
C GLU A 604 72.83 -39.06 11.94
N LEU A 605 73.99 -39.65 12.25
CA LEU A 605 74.14 -40.71 13.24
C LEU A 605 74.80 -40.14 14.49
N ILE A 606 74.08 -40.11 15.60
CA ILE A 606 74.48 -39.49 16.86
C ILE A 606 74.81 -40.59 17.88
N SER A 607 75.98 -40.53 18.50
CA SER A 607 76.36 -41.36 19.65
C SER A 607 76.30 -40.55 20.95
N GLU A 608 76.63 -41.17 22.09
CA GLU A 608 76.78 -40.47 23.38
C GLU A 608 77.78 -39.29 23.35
N ASN A 609 78.68 -39.24 22.36
CA ASN A 609 79.69 -38.19 22.19
C ASN A 609 79.27 -37.11 21.16
N GLY A 610 78.03 -37.14 20.65
CA GLY A 610 77.49 -36.23 19.64
C GLY A 610 77.41 -36.86 18.25
N ILE A 611 77.32 -36.04 17.20
CA ILE A 611 77.25 -36.52 15.80
C ILE A 611 78.52 -37.31 15.48
N SER A 612 78.35 -38.62 15.25
CA SER A 612 79.38 -39.57 14.86
C SER A 612 79.65 -39.51 13.35
N GLN A 613 78.57 -39.51 12.56
CA GLN A 613 78.64 -39.46 11.08
C GLN A 613 77.43 -38.68 10.52
N SER A 614 77.58 -38.13 9.31
CA SER A 614 76.50 -37.45 8.58
C SER A 614 76.67 -37.66 7.07
N ASN A 615 75.60 -37.92 6.34
CA ASN A 615 75.60 -38.18 4.90
C ASN A 615 74.22 -37.89 4.25
N THR A 616 74.12 -37.97 2.92
CA THR A 616 72.85 -37.81 2.17
C THR A 616 72.43 -39.09 1.43
N ASN A 617 72.97 -40.25 1.83
CA ASN A 617 72.72 -41.53 1.16
C ASN A 617 72.19 -42.63 2.10
N GLY A 618 72.06 -42.34 3.39
CA GLY A 618 71.56 -43.25 4.41
C GLY A 618 72.56 -44.30 4.87
N ILE A 619 73.81 -44.33 4.37
CA ILE A 619 74.75 -45.44 4.60
C ILE A 619 75.91 -45.01 5.50
N PHE A 620 75.86 -45.42 6.77
CA PHE A 620 76.94 -45.26 7.74
C PHE A 620 77.80 -46.52 7.77
N ASN A 621 79.13 -46.37 7.79
CA ASN A 621 80.09 -47.47 7.72
C ASN A 621 81.11 -47.35 8.86
N GLN A 622 81.77 -48.46 9.23
CA GLN A 622 82.76 -48.48 10.33
C GLN A 622 82.17 -47.97 11.64
N VAL A 623 80.92 -48.35 11.91
CA VAL A 623 80.23 -48.02 13.16
C VAL A 623 80.68 -49.01 14.24
N GLU A 624 81.08 -48.48 15.39
CA GLU A 624 81.47 -49.29 16.58
C GLU A 624 80.21 -49.78 17.30
N SER A 625 80.32 -50.83 18.13
CA SER A 625 79.19 -51.27 18.94
C SER A 625 78.76 -50.19 19.95
N GLY A 626 77.46 -50.11 20.24
CA GLY A 626 76.89 -49.07 21.08
C GLY A 626 75.48 -48.63 20.68
N ASN A 627 74.97 -47.63 21.40
CA ASN A 627 73.66 -47.03 21.15
C ASN A 627 73.80 -45.76 20.33
N TYR A 628 72.94 -45.61 19.32
CA TYR A 628 72.91 -44.46 18.43
C TYR A 628 71.48 -43.92 18.26
N VAL A 629 71.38 -42.63 18.00
CA VAL A 629 70.16 -41.99 17.50
C VAL A 629 70.42 -41.58 16.06
N ILE A 630 69.57 -42.02 15.15
CA ILE A 630 69.53 -41.59 13.77
C ILE A 630 68.56 -40.42 13.70
N ILE A 631 68.96 -39.31 13.10
CA ILE A 631 68.05 -38.22 12.71
C ILE A 631 68.13 -38.10 11.20
N ALA A 632 66.99 -38.19 10.52
CA ALA A 632 66.88 -37.82 9.12
C ALA A 632 66.17 -36.46 9.02
N TYR A 633 66.75 -35.56 8.24
CA TYR A 633 66.18 -34.27 7.85
C TYR A 633 65.76 -34.33 6.38
N ASP A 634 64.68 -33.64 6.03
CA ASP A 634 64.26 -33.41 4.65
C ASP A 634 64.75 -32.05 4.09
N ALA A 635 64.35 -31.69 2.87
CA ALA A 635 64.80 -30.44 2.24
C ALA A 635 64.23 -29.15 2.86
N LEU A 636 63.22 -29.26 3.73
CA LEU A 636 62.64 -28.16 4.52
C LEU A 636 63.22 -28.12 5.96
N ASN A 637 64.12 -29.05 6.30
CA ASN A 637 64.66 -29.33 7.63
C ASN A 637 63.64 -29.94 8.62
N CYS A 638 62.58 -30.59 8.13
CA CYS A 638 61.71 -31.42 8.95
C CYS A 638 62.48 -32.66 9.40
N ASP A 639 62.40 -33.04 10.69
CA ASP A 639 63.20 -34.15 11.24
C ASP A 639 62.37 -35.35 11.74
N VAL A 640 62.92 -36.55 11.54
CA VAL A 640 62.43 -37.79 12.15
C VAL A 640 63.59 -38.52 12.81
N GLN A 641 63.36 -39.07 14.00
CA GLN A 641 64.38 -39.74 14.80
C GLN A 641 64.04 -41.20 15.15
N GLU A 642 65.04 -42.06 15.07
CA GLU A 642 64.98 -43.48 15.48
C GLU A 642 66.19 -43.82 16.37
N SER A 643 66.02 -44.71 17.35
CA SER A 643 67.11 -45.19 18.21
C SER A 643 67.48 -46.61 17.86
N VAL A 644 68.78 -46.88 17.67
CA VAL A 644 69.30 -48.21 17.31
C VAL A 644 70.46 -48.62 18.22
N THR A 645 70.66 -49.92 18.36
CA THR A 645 71.79 -50.50 19.08
C THR A 645 72.54 -51.44 18.15
N ILE A 646 73.86 -51.29 18.07
CA ILE A 646 74.75 -52.24 17.39
C ILE A 646 75.48 -53.06 18.45
N ASN A 647 75.41 -54.38 18.34
CA ASN A 647 76.10 -55.31 19.24
C ASN A 647 77.51 -55.63 18.73
N SER A 648 78.45 -55.82 19.66
CA SER A 648 79.77 -56.39 19.36
C SER A 648 79.64 -57.84 18.90
N ALA A 649 80.67 -58.36 18.24
CA ALA A 649 80.84 -59.82 18.14
C ALA A 649 81.68 -60.33 19.32
N PRO A 650 81.46 -61.58 19.79
CA PRO A 650 82.32 -62.18 20.79
C PRO A 650 83.73 -62.38 20.21
N GLN A 651 84.74 -62.33 21.08
CA GLN A 651 86.11 -62.70 20.73
C GLN A 651 86.47 -64.04 21.37
N ALA A 652 86.64 -65.09 20.57
CA ALA A 652 86.98 -66.43 21.05
C ALA A 652 88.46 -66.51 21.48
N ASP A 653 88.74 -67.00 22.69
CA ASP A 653 90.10 -67.32 23.14
C ASP A 653 90.11 -68.47 24.17
N PHE A 654 91.23 -69.18 24.29
CA PHE A 654 91.42 -70.17 25.34
C PHE A 654 92.88 -70.40 25.72
N THR A 655 93.09 -71.05 26.87
CA THR A 655 94.40 -71.51 27.34
C THR A 655 94.35 -72.95 27.84
N LEU A 656 95.52 -73.56 27.97
CA LEU A 656 95.76 -74.84 28.63
C LEU A 656 96.80 -74.67 29.74
N ASP A 657 96.43 -75.04 30.97
CA ASP A 657 97.31 -74.96 32.14
C ASP A 657 98.23 -76.20 32.21
N GLU A 658 99.30 -76.26 31.39
CA GLU A 658 100.63 -76.85 31.72
C GLU A 658 101.53 -77.14 30.48
N TYR A 659 102.79 -76.67 30.54
CA TYR A 659 103.95 -76.95 29.66
C TYR A 659 103.81 -76.64 28.14
N GLU A 660 104.93 -76.69 27.39
CA GLU A 660 104.94 -76.57 25.91
C GLU A 660 104.36 -77.81 25.18
N PHE A 661 104.01 -78.85 25.94
CA PHE A 661 103.45 -80.11 25.43
C PHE A 661 102.69 -80.83 26.56
N SER A 662 101.64 -81.55 26.20
CA SER A 662 100.93 -82.47 27.09
C SER A 662 101.44 -83.91 26.92
N LEU A 663 101.13 -84.82 27.85
CA LEU A 663 101.49 -86.24 27.76
C LEU A 663 100.27 -87.10 27.37
N SER A 664 100.47 -88.07 26.49
CA SER A 664 99.43 -89.02 26.12
C SER A 664 98.98 -89.82 27.35
N ASN A 665 97.66 -89.99 27.51
CA ASN A 665 97.00 -90.62 28.65
C ASN A 665 97.07 -89.84 29.97
N ASP A 666 97.36 -88.53 29.92
CA ASP A 666 97.11 -87.56 31.00
C ASP A 666 96.00 -86.57 30.54
N PRO A 667 95.00 -86.21 31.37
CA PRO A 667 93.94 -85.29 30.97
C PRO A 667 94.46 -83.86 30.78
N VAL A 668 94.18 -83.26 29.63
CA VAL A 668 94.39 -81.83 29.37
C VAL A 668 93.18 -81.06 29.89
N LEU A 669 93.43 -79.91 30.51
CA LEU A 669 92.40 -78.98 30.97
C LEU A 669 92.38 -77.76 30.04
N PHE A 670 91.20 -77.40 29.57
CA PHE A 670 90.97 -76.24 28.72
C PHE A 670 90.21 -75.19 29.51
N THR A 671 90.72 -73.96 29.48
CA THR A 671 90.09 -72.81 30.13
C THR A 671 89.69 -71.79 29.06
N ASP A 672 88.40 -71.48 29.01
CA ASP A 672 87.83 -70.42 28.18
C ASP A 672 88.34 -69.05 28.64
N LEU A 673 88.79 -68.24 27.68
CA LEU A 673 89.22 -66.86 27.85
C LEU A 673 88.44 -65.91 26.93
N SER A 674 87.36 -66.40 26.30
CA SER A 674 86.59 -65.64 25.34
C SER A 674 86.00 -64.38 25.97
N ASN A 675 86.07 -63.27 25.24
CA ASN A 675 85.72 -61.95 25.71
C ASN A 675 84.43 -61.47 25.04
N ASP A 676 83.31 -61.68 25.74
CA ASP A 676 82.06 -60.94 25.57
C ASP A 676 81.26 -60.98 26.90
N ASP A 677 80.34 -60.04 27.09
CA ASP A 677 79.56 -59.92 28.33
C ASP A 677 78.36 -60.90 28.40
N ASP A 678 77.97 -61.53 27.29
CA ASP A 678 76.75 -62.33 27.16
C ASP A 678 76.88 -63.67 26.41
N ILE A 679 78.07 -64.29 26.39
CA ILE A 679 78.28 -65.63 25.81
C ILE A 679 77.31 -66.67 26.42
N VAL A 680 76.54 -67.35 25.57
CA VAL A 680 75.54 -68.37 25.97
C VAL A 680 75.91 -69.80 25.60
N SER A 681 76.85 -70.00 24.67
CA SER A 681 77.25 -71.34 24.23
C SER A 681 78.72 -71.43 23.86
N TRP A 682 79.31 -72.59 24.15
CA TRP A 682 80.67 -72.99 23.80
C TRP A 682 80.59 -74.31 23.05
N TYR A 683 81.39 -74.46 22.00
CA TYR A 683 81.57 -75.72 21.27
C TYR A 683 83.05 -75.97 21.05
N TRP A 684 83.54 -77.08 21.61
CA TRP A 684 84.93 -77.52 21.50
C TRP A 684 85.05 -78.67 20.52
N ASN A 685 86.04 -78.61 19.64
CA ASN A 685 86.48 -79.72 18.81
C ASN A 685 87.95 -80.00 19.10
N PHE A 686 88.26 -81.16 19.68
CA PHE A 686 89.61 -81.47 20.18
C PHE A 686 90.58 -81.97 19.09
N GLY A 687 90.16 -81.99 17.83
CA GLY A 687 91.01 -82.38 16.68
C GLY A 687 91.25 -83.89 16.53
N ASP A 688 90.79 -84.71 17.47
CA ASP A 688 90.90 -86.18 17.47
C ASP A 688 89.57 -86.89 17.12
N GLY A 689 88.50 -86.12 16.91
CA GLY A 689 87.13 -86.59 16.68
C GLY A 689 86.18 -86.44 17.87
N ASN A 690 86.68 -86.07 19.05
CA ASN A 690 85.87 -85.76 20.23
C ASN A 690 85.52 -84.26 20.31
N ASN A 691 84.48 -83.94 21.08
CA ASN A 691 83.95 -82.60 21.27
C ASN A 691 83.35 -82.41 22.67
N SER A 692 83.13 -81.15 23.06
CA SER A 692 82.42 -80.77 24.30
C SER A 692 81.57 -79.51 24.08
N ASN A 693 80.57 -79.30 24.94
CA ASN A 693 79.81 -78.04 25.03
C ASN A 693 79.93 -77.39 26.43
N GLU A 694 80.87 -77.86 27.24
CA GLU A 694 81.19 -77.24 28.54
C GLU A 694 82.09 -76.03 28.32
N GLN A 695 81.95 -74.98 29.14
CA GLN A 695 82.80 -73.80 29.05
C GLN A 695 84.28 -74.14 29.26
N ASN A 696 84.61 -74.93 30.29
CA ASN A 696 85.98 -75.29 30.66
C ASN A 696 86.14 -76.83 30.72
N PRO A 697 86.28 -77.51 29.57
CA PRO A 697 86.28 -78.97 29.51
C PRO A 697 87.64 -79.59 29.86
N SER A 698 87.62 -80.87 30.21
CA SER A 698 88.82 -81.72 30.21
C SER A 698 88.74 -82.75 29.09
N HIS A 699 89.86 -83.00 28.40
CA HIS A 699 89.95 -84.01 27.36
C HIS A 699 91.20 -84.90 27.49
N LEU A 700 91.10 -86.16 27.05
CA LEU A 700 92.15 -87.17 27.21
C LEU A 700 92.64 -87.68 25.85
N TYR A 701 93.83 -87.26 25.46
CA TYR A 701 94.50 -87.77 24.26
C TYR A 701 95.19 -89.10 24.54
N THR A 702 94.77 -90.19 23.88
CA THR A 702 95.31 -91.54 24.13
C THR A 702 96.57 -91.86 23.33
N GLU A 703 96.78 -91.17 22.20
CA GLU A 703 97.94 -91.33 21.31
C GLU A 703 98.76 -90.03 21.26
N PRO A 704 100.08 -90.10 21.05
CA PRO A 704 100.91 -88.91 20.83
C PRO A 704 100.71 -88.36 19.42
N GLY A 705 100.68 -87.03 19.28
CA GLY A 705 100.37 -86.36 18.02
C GLY A 705 100.36 -84.84 18.12
N ILE A 706 100.02 -84.20 17.00
CA ILE A 706 99.69 -82.78 16.93
C ILE A 706 98.19 -82.69 16.67
N TYR A 707 97.48 -81.95 17.52
CA TYR A 707 96.03 -81.75 17.46
C TYR A 707 95.73 -80.27 17.26
N PHE A 708 94.73 -79.98 16.43
CA PHE A 708 94.21 -78.64 16.26
C PHE A 708 92.90 -78.55 17.04
N VAL A 709 92.91 -77.82 18.15
CA VAL A 709 91.73 -77.63 18.98
C VAL A 709 91.05 -76.34 18.60
N THR A 710 89.77 -76.43 18.27
CA THR A 710 88.91 -75.27 17.99
C THR A 710 87.94 -75.06 19.16
N LEU A 711 87.84 -73.83 19.62
CA LEU A 711 86.72 -73.32 20.40
C LEU A 711 85.89 -72.39 19.50
N THR A 712 84.59 -72.64 19.44
CA THR A 712 83.57 -71.75 18.88
C THR A 712 82.67 -71.25 20.01
N VAL A 713 82.38 -69.95 20.05
CA VAL A 713 81.45 -69.36 21.04
C VAL A 713 80.31 -68.61 20.34
N ASN A 714 79.13 -68.59 20.96
CA ASN A 714 78.03 -67.70 20.55
C ASN A 714 77.45 -66.91 21.74
N ASP A 715 77.03 -65.68 21.46
CA ASP A 715 76.37 -64.73 22.37
C ASP A 715 74.82 -64.86 22.40
N THR A 716 74.10 -63.94 23.06
CA THR A 716 72.62 -63.96 23.09
C THR A 716 71.98 -63.57 21.75
N PHE A 717 72.71 -62.92 20.85
CA PHE A 717 72.26 -62.45 19.54
C PHE A 717 72.54 -63.45 18.40
N ASN A 718 73.25 -64.56 18.69
CA ASN A 718 73.77 -65.56 17.76
C ASN A 718 74.97 -65.09 16.91
N CYS A 719 75.74 -64.14 17.43
CA CYS A 719 77.05 -63.78 16.90
C CYS A 719 78.06 -64.89 17.23
N GLU A 720 78.77 -65.37 16.23
CA GLU A 720 79.72 -66.50 16.32
C GLU A 720 81.17 -66.00 16.13
N ASP A 721 82.09 -66.46 16.98
CA ASP A 721 83.53 -66.42 16.69
C ASP A 721 84.20 -67.76 17.02
N GLN A 722 85.32 -68.05 16.36
CA GLN A 722 86.11 -69.25 16.64
C GLN A 722 87.62 -68.96 16.70
N ILE A 723 88.30 -69.69 17.57
CA ILE A 723 89.75 -69.74 17.67
C ILE A 723 90.25 -71.18 17.51
N THR A 724 91.36 -71.38 16.80
CA THR A 724 92.02 -72.67 16.69
C THR A 724 93.47 -72.57 17.13
N GLN A 725 93.89 -73.42 18.07
CA GLN A 725 95.28 -73.52 18.52
C GLN A 725 95.87 -74.91 18.23
N GLU A 726 97.18 -74.96 17.97
CA GLU A 726 97.93 -76.22 17.81
C GLU A 726 98.43 -76.70 19.18
N ILE A 727 98.13 -77.95 19.52
CA ILE A 727 98.55 -78.59 20.78
C ILE A 727 99.36 -79.84 20.45
N ARG A 728 100.49 -79.99 21.12
CA ARG A 728 101.40 -81.11 20.96
C ARG A 728 101.30 -82.08 22.14
N VAL A 729 100.99 -83.34 21.83
CA VAL A 729 100.90 -84.43 22.80
C VAL A 729 102.05 -85.39 22.58
N GLU A 730 102.92 -85.52 23.58
CA GLU A 730 104.08 -86.42 23.58
C GLU A 730 103.76 -87.80 24.18
N GLN A 731 104.67 -88.76 24.00
CA GLN A 731 104.52 -90.13 24.53
C GLN A 731 104.48 -90.16 26.08
N ASP A 732 103.88 -91.22 26.66
CA ASP A 732 103.55 -91.44 28.09
C ASP A 732 104.63 -91.14 29.16
N PHE A 733 105.88 -90.92 28.76
CA PHE A 733 107.01 -90.57 29.63
C PHE A 733 107.96 -89.62 28.89
N TYR A 734 108.62 -88.74 29.63
CA TYR A 734 109.71 -87.90 29.12
C TYR A 734 111.04 -88.32 29.76
N SER A 735 112.10 -88.32 28.96
CA SER A 735 113.46 -88.62 29.43
C SER A 735 114.48 -87.70 28.78
N TYR A 736 115.33 -87.10 29.61
CA TYR A 736 116.49 -86.34 29.20
C TYR A 736 117.69 -86.72 30.07
N THR A 737 118.71 -87.33 29.47
CA THR A 737 119.97 -87.63 30.16
C THR A 737 121.11 -86.72 29.67
N PRO A 738 121.70 -85.86 30.54
CA PRO A 738 122.82 -85.01 30.13
C PRO A 738 124.09 -85.81 29.81
N THR A 739 124.97 -85.24 28.97
CA THR A 739 126.15 -85.93 28.42
C THR A 739 127.50 -85.39 28.91
N ILE A 740 127.48 -84.30 29.69
CA ILE A 740 128.65 -83.67 30.28
C ILE A 740 128.27 -83.01 31.61
N PHE A 741 129.17 -83.06 32.59
CA PHE A 741 129.06 -82.35 33.86
C PHE A 741 130.46 -81.99 34.40
N THR A 742 130.54 -81.05 35.33
CA THR A 742 131.79 -80.45 35.81
C THR A 742 131.76 -80.33 37.34
N PRO A 743 132.25 -81.33 38.09
CA PRO A 743 132.23 -81.31 39.57
C PRO A 743 133.30 -80.36 40.14
N ASN A 744 133.12 -79.06 39.96
CA ASN A 744 134.04 -77.99 40.40
C ASN A 744 133.56 -77.25 41.67
N ASN A 745 132.35 -77.56 42.13
CA ASN A 745 131.61 -77.00 43.24
C ASN A 745 131.19 -75.51 43.05
N ASP A 746 130.88 -75.09 41.81
CA ASP A 746 130.36 -73.74 41.49
C ASP A 746 128.84 -73.59 41.59
N GLY A 747 128.11 -74.70 41.77
CA GLY A 747 126.65 -74.77 41.86
C GLY A 747 125.95 -75.13 40.55
N THR A 748 126.67 -75.28 39.43
CA THR A 748 126.12 -75.51 38.09
C THR A 748 126.69 -76.77 37.45
N ASN A 749 125.84 -77.78 37.17
CA ASN A 749 126.27 -79.07 36.59
C ASN A 749 127.39 -79.75 37.40
N ASP A 750 127.41 -79.58 38.73
CA ASP A 750 128.35 -80.24 39.64
C ASP A 750 128.13 -81.75 39.77
N THR A 751 126.94 -82.19 39.39
CA THR A 751 126.44 -83.54 39.54
C THR A 751 125.86 -84.05 38.22
N PHE A 752 125.70 -85.36 38.14
CA PHE A 752 125.04 -86.04 37.05
C PHE A 752 123.81 -86.82 37.53
N ALA A 753 122.65 -86.46 37.00
CA ALA A 753 121.44 -87.26 37.03
C ALA A 753 120.66 -87.12 35.71
N PRO A 754 119.97 -88.17 35.24
CA PRO A 754 118.95 -88.09 34.20
C PRO A 754 117.66 -87.46 34.75
N SER A 755 117.05 -86.57 33.97
CA SER A 755 115.72 -86.00 34.27
C SER A 755 114.64 -86.85 33.61
N LEU A 756 113.82 -87.52 34.44
CA LEU A 756 112.80 -88.47 34.02
C LEU A 756 111.43 -88.04 34.56
N LEU A 757 110.45 -87.84 33.68
CA LEU A 757 109.07 -87.52 34.07
C LEU A 757 108.13 -88.70 33.79
N ASN A 758 107.09 -88.82 34.61
CA ASN A 758 106.06 -89.84 34.54
C ASN A 758 106.57 -91.31 34.65
N ILE A 759 107.64 -91.52 35.42
CA ILE A 759 108.22 -92.84 35.71
C ILE A 759 107.82 -93.39 37.09
N ASN A 760 108.00 -94.69 37.29
CA ASN A 760 107.97 -95.33 38.60
C ASN A 760 109.38 -95.28 39.23
N THR A 761 109.59 -94.35 40.17
CA THR A 761 110.86 -94.11 40.84
C THR A 761 111.39 -95.31 41.63
N ASP A 762 110.52 -96.20 42.14
CA ASP A 762 110.94 -97.38 42.92
C ASP A 762 111.72 -98.41 42.06
N THR A 763 111.66 -98.26 40.74
CA THR A 763 112.31 -99.12 39.76
C THR A 763 113.56 -98.48 39.14
N TYR A 764 113.89 -97.27 39.57
CA TYR A 764 115.06 -96.53 39.12
C TYR A 764 116.35 -97.21 39.57
N THR A 765 117.35 -97.24 38.69
CA THR A 765 118.72 -97.56 39.05
C THR A 765 119.66 -96.84 38.09
N LEU A 766 120.57 -96.02 38.62
CA LEU A 766 121.65 -95.39 37.89
C LEU A 766 122.97 -96.05 38.29
N THR A 767 123.67 -96.59 37.30
CA THR A 767 125.00 -97.20 37.47
C THR A 767 126.01 -96.47 36.58
N ILE A 768 127.15 -96.07 37.16
CA ILE A 768 128.25 -95.41 36.45
C ILE A 768 129.47 -96.34 36.42
N PHE A 769 130.08 -96.43 35.24
CA PHE A 769 131.23 -97.29 34.94
C PHE A 769 132.43 -96.47 34.51
N ASP A 770 133.62 -96.87 34.95
CA ASP A 770 134.88 -96.35 34.45
C ASP A 770 135.15 -96.76 32.99
N ARG A 771 136.20 -96.21 32.39
CA ARG A 771 136.63 -96.48 31.01
C ARG A 771 137.02 -97.95 30.72
N TRP A 772 137.17 -98.78 31.76
CA TRP A 772 137.48 -100.21 31.65
C TRP A 772 136.24 -101.09 31.91
N GLY A 773 135.10 -100.48 32.24
CA GLY A 773 133.83 -101.14 32.50
C GLY A 773 133.61 -101.55 33.96
N ASN A 774 134.45 -101.11 34.91
CA ASN A 774 134.21 -101.36 36.33
C ASN A 774 133.18 -100.38 36.88
N GLU A 775 132.25 -100.87 37.69
CA GLU A 775 131.33 -100.03 38.43
C GLU A 775 132.08 -99.16 39.45
N ILE A 776 131.80 -97.86 39.45
CA ILE A 776 132.39 -96.87 40.37
C ILE A 776 131.36 -96.18 41.27
N PHE A 777 130.10 -96.11 40.80
CA PHE A 777 128.96 -95.56 41.51
C PHE A 777 127.70 -96.32 41.08
N GLU A 778 126.79 -96.54 42.02
CA GLU A 778 125.47 -97.10 41.78
C GLU A 778 124.52 -96.52 42.81
N THR A 779 123.31 -96.16 42.37
CA THR A 779 122.20 -95.81 43.25
C THR A 779 120.86 -96.26 42.68
N SER A 780 119.92 -96.55 43.56
CA SER A 780 118.50 -96.75 43.26
C SER A 780 117.61 -95.62 43.82
N ASP A 781 118.20 -94.58 44.43
CA ASP A 781 117.47 -93.38 44.82
C ASP A 781 117.50 -92.39 43.64
N TYR A 782 116.31 -92.02 43.14
CA TYR A 782 116.17 -91.07 42.04
C TYR A 782 116.75 -89.69 42.37
N ASN A 783 116.73 -89.29 43.65
CA ASN A 783 117.25 -88.00 44.11
C ASN A 783 118.75 -88.03 44.39
N GLN A 784 119.41 -89.18 44.27
CA GLN A 784 120.84 -89.29 44.48
C GLN A 784 121.60 -89.12 43.16
N GLU A 785 122.20 -87.95 43.00
CA GLU A 785 122.99 -87.60 41.84
C GLU A 785 124.44 -88.08 41.98
N TRP A 786 125.16 -88.28 40.87
CA TRP A 786 126.57 -88.65 40.90
C TRP A 786 127.48 -87.41 40.85
N ASP A 787 128.26 -87.20 41.91
CA ASP A 787 129.12 -86.02 42.14
C ASP A 787 130.58 -86.20 41.66
N GLY A 788 130.82 -87.14 40.74
CA GLY A 788 132.15 -87.47 40.23
C GLY A 788 133.05 -88.26 41.19
N LYS A 789 132.56 -88.70 42.36
CA LYS A 789 133.36 -89.46 43.34
C LYS A 789 133.13 -90.98 43.24
N GLN A 790 134.08 -91.76 43.74
CA GLN A 790 133.89 -93.19 44.03
C GLN A 790 133.09 -93.41 45.32
N LYS A 791 132.54 -94.62 45.53
CA LYS A 791 131.90 -95.08 46.79
C LYS A 791 132.74 -94.86 48.08
N ASN A 792 134.05 -94.58 47.98
CA ASN A 792 134.95 -94.26 49.10
C ASN A 792 135.16 -92.74 49.36
N GLY A 793 134.50 -91.86 48.60
CA GLY A 793 134.59 -90.41 48.71
C GLY A 793 135.77 -89.75 47.98
N LEU A 794 136.61 -90.50 47.25
CA LEU A 794 137.67 -89.93 46.42
C LEU A 794 137.09 -89.42 45.09
N LEU A 795 137.39 -88.16 44.77
CA LEU A 795 137.09 -87.58 43.46
C LEU A 795 137.89 -88.27 42.36
N LEU A 796 137.22 -88.63 41.28
CA LEU A 796 137.83 -89.30 40.14
C LEU A 796 138.55 -88.29 39.21
N PRO A 797 139.49 -88.74 38.36
CA PRO A 797 140.09 -87.88 37.35
C PRO A 797 139.08 -87.57 36.24
N SER A 798 139.08 -86.35 35.71
CA SER A 798 138.32 -85.99 34.51
C SER A 798 138.66 -86.92 33.34
N ASP A 799 137.68 -87.73 32.93
CA ASP A 799 137.77 -88.75 31.88
C ASP A 799 136.34 -89.01 31.33
N VAL A 800 136.21 -89.91 30.36
CA VAL A 800 134.92 -90.36 29.83
C VAL A 800 134.44 -91.58 30.60
N TYR A 801 133.27 -91.44 31.22
CA TYR A 801 132.55 -92.49 31.91
C TYR A 801 131.40 -92.99 31.05
N SER A 802 130.85 -94.15 31.40
CA SER A 802 129.61 -94.65 30.80
C SER A 802 128.56 -94.81 31.88
N TYR A 803 127.32 -94.44 31.58
CA TYR A 803 126.19 -94.65 32.47
C TYR A 803 125.26 -95.71 31.89
N LYS A 804 124.56 -96.39 32.80
CA LYS A 804 123.33 -97.14 32.51
C LYS A 804 122.28 -96.67 33.49
N VAL A 805 121.14 -96.20 32.98
CA VAL A 805 119.94 -95.97 33.80
C VAL A 805 118.84 -96.94 33.37
N THR A 806 118.15 -97.52 34.34
CA THR A 806 116.97 -98.39 34.13
C THR A 806 115.82 -97.91 34.98
N TYR A 807 114.61 -97.93 34.43
CA TYR A 807 113.36 -97.52 35.10
C TYR A 807 112.14 -98.16 34.42
N GLN A 808 110.96 -98.08 35.03
CA GLN A 808 109.67 -98.32 34.39
C GLN A 808 108.90 -97.00 34.21
N THR A 809 108.18 -96.82 33.10
CA THR A 809 107.15 -95.75 33.01
C THR A 809 106.02 -96.03 34.00
N LYS A 810 105.15 -95.06 34.31
CA LYS A 810 103.96 -95.33 35.15
C LYS A 810 103.05 -96.43 34.58
N LEU A 811 103.05 -96.62 33.25
CA LEU A 811 102.35 -97.73 32.57
C LEU A 811 103.07 -99.09 32.68
N GLY A 812 104.19 -99.17 33.43
CA GLY A 812 104.92 -100.40 33.71
C GLY A 812 105.90 -100.84 32.62
N VAL A 813 106.10 -100.04 31.56
CA VAL A 813 107.03 -100.39 30.46
C VAL A 813 108.47 -100.21 30.95
N LYS A 814 109.29 -101.27 30.91
CA LYS A 814 110.72 -101.20 31.25
C LYS A 814 111.50 -100.44 30.18
N LYS A 815 112.27 -99.45 30.61
CA LYS A 815 113.21 -98.66 29.81
C LYS A 815 114.63 -98.87 30.33
N GLU A 816 115.59 -98.86 29.42
CA GLU A 816 117.03 -98.89 29.71
C GLU A 816 117.72 -97.90 28.78
N GLU A 817 118.44 -96.94 29.34
CA GLU A 817 119.29 -96.02 28.58
C GLU A 817 120.75 -96.25 28.94
N LYS A 818 121.60 -96.20 27.93
CA LYS A 818 123.04 -96.35 28.05
C LYS A 818 123.70 -95.24 27.25
N GLY A 819 124.61 -94.53 27.87
CA GLY A 819 125.31 -93.44 27.22
C GLY A 819 126.72 -93.25 27.77
N ARG A 820 127.39 -92.25 27.20
CA ARG A 820 128.69 -91.77 27.69
C ARG A 820 128.46 -90.43 28.34
N ILE A 821 129.19 -90.21 29.43
CA ILE A 821 129.25 -88.91 30.10
C ILE A 821 130.70 -88.47 30.21
N ILE A 822 130.93 -87.21 29.85
CA ILE A 822 132.22 -86.56 30.02
C ILE A 822 132.21 -85.89 31.40
N MET A 823 133.14 -86.28 32.28
CA MET A 823 133.40 -85.51 33.49
C MET A 823 134.51 -84.51 33.17
N ALA A 824 134.16 -83.22 33.10
CA ALA A 824 135.09 -82.15 32.73
C ALA A 824 135.99 -81.73 33.91
N LYS A 825 136.72 -80.63 33.74
CA LYS A 825 137.57 -79.99 34.75
C LYS A 825 137.07 -78.58 35.07
#